data_AF-A0A1F2Z3I7-F1
#
_entry.id   AF-A0A1F2Z3I7-F1
#
_cell.length_a   1.000
_cell.length_b   1.000
_cell.length_c   1.000
_cell.angle_alpha   90.00
_cell.angle_beta   90.00
_cell.angle_gamma   90.00
#
_symmetry.space_group_name_H-M   'P 1'
#
loop_
_entity.id
_entity.type
_entity.pdbx_description
1 polymer ?
#
loop_
_entity_poly.entity_id
_entity_poly.type
_entity_poly.pdbx_seq_one_letter_code
_entity_poly.pdbx_strand_id
1 'polypeptide(L)'
;MGLNLRNKVGVGSTVCAAVLLVGLGLTLPVSSKAVVPDDQQAMLTVQGQGVTPYAQISLSTGPQQTISTKADGNGQFVFSNLKYASFTDLKFALDIPPFQKGLAKNYPANHLEFSYEAKESIARISGQVGQYGSIALNLVGSEQGIMRFAGTEGYVASQTRTALPMSSGKSALTASIINAGQVCCPKMIVPAAPITLTILSQPIASAPPVIVPQNKNVSAPAVIRPNTIPQSTPKDTPVPFVNDKNETAPKNANPYILLPNKDKNNQQEEKKPKVKIPYIVQGRIEFQPTTIVADEVVAATSFPASSYDSTYVGGTKRIVDSDRNSTVMRTSVIGAFFDARDTLDTLRSLQMSTVRTLRNYTTSEAVCRFGTLTRSVALADDTSRKNQLAFSKYLMDRGTQKDGTIYADPGRGITAAVNDFKGKYCAVVDNNTFLDGYCKAATATSDLLYNRDVDFTRVFDVPLTLDADFTDPAVTNDKQSVMALFDNLSKIPAIMGSGSDAFDPRSNSSATQDVRALEAMKTVTANSFAALVGEKSKSSAQASSYMKEMIQQLGVNATEAGKLLGANPSYFAQMEVLTKKLFQNPSFYANLYDSEANIDRQRVAMKALELQQDRDFLESLRRREMLLSVLLNAKLSDNANDSDESGYVTQKQ
;
A
#
# COMPACT_ATOMS: atom_id res chain seq x y z
N MET A 1 -38.83 12.46 -33.41
CA MET A 1 -37.55 12.39 -34.15
C MET A 1 -36.68 11.35 -33.48
N GLY A 2 -36.49 10.21 -34.13
CA GLY A 2 -35.64 9.13 -33.62
C GLY A 2 -34.23 9.24 -34.17
N LEU A 3 -33.27 8.64 -33.47
CA LEU A 3 -32.17 7.91 -34.10
C LEU A 3 -31.51 7.00 -33.06
N ASN A 4 -31.49 5.73 -33.42
CA ASN A 4 -31.06 4.57 -32.67
C ASN A 4 -29.85 4.04 -33.47
N LEU A 5 -28.65 3.96 -32.87
CA LEU A 5 -27.45 3.45 -33.54
C LEU A 5 -26.92 2.22 -32.81
N ARG A 6 -27.18 1.07 -33.44
CA ARG A 6 -26.55 -0.23 -33.19
C ARG A 6 -25.07 -0.18 -33.60
N ASN A 7 -24.21 -0.79 -32.80
CA ASN A 7 -22.88 -1.22 -33.25
C ASN A 7 -22.77 -2.75 -33.22
N LYS A 8 -22.53 -3.32 -34.42
CA LYS A 8 -22.13 -4.70 -34.70
C LYS A 8 -20.76 -4.64 -35.38
N VAL A 9 -19.77 -5.32 -34.82
CA VAL A 9 -18.50 -5.72 -35.47
C VAL A 9 -18.17 -7.07 -34.83
N GLY A 10 -17.92 -8.19 -35.51
CA GLY A 10 -17.44 -8.44 -36.87
C GLY A 10 -16.30 -9.45 -36.74
N VAL A 11 -16.63 -10.73 -36.72
CA VAL A 11 -15.69 -11.87 -36.58
C VAL A 11 -15.03 -12.12 -37.94
N GLY A 12 -13.70 -12.09 -37.99
CA GLY A 12 -12.90 -12.44 -39.17
C GLY A 12 -12.17 -13.75 -38.97
N SER A 13 -12.60 -14.80 -39.69
CA SER A 13 -11.89 -16.07 -39.86
C SER A 13 -10.93 -15.95 -41.04
N THR A 14 -9.69 -16.43 -40.88
CA THR A 14 -8.73 -16.56 -41.99
C THR A 14 -8.40 -18.04 -42.18
N VAL A 15 -8.80 -18.54 -43.35
CA VAL A 15 -8.46 -19.85 -43.91
C VAL A 15 -7.19 -19.69 -44.74
N CYS A 16 -6.18 -20.54 -44.56
CA CYS A 16 -5.10 -20.72 -45.53
C CYS A 16 -5.05 -22.20 -45.95
N ALA A 17 -5.06 -22.38 -47.26
CA ALA A 17 -5.25 -23.62 -47.97
C ALA A 17 -3.98 -24.45 -48.14
N ALA A 18 -4.22 -25.72 -48.42
CA ALA A 18 -3.29 -26.81 -48.65
C ALA A 18 -2.40 -26.63 -49.90
N VAL A 19 -1.21 -27.23 -49.85
CA VAL A 19 -0.48 -27.72 -51.03
C VAL A 19 -0.25 -29.22 -50.86
N LEU A 20 -0.71 -29.94 -51.87
CA LEU A 20 -0.66 -31.39 -52.08
C LEU A 20 0.72 -31.79 -52.63
N LEU A 21 1.30 -32.90 -52.15
CA LEU A 21 2.24 -33.69 -52.93
C LEU A 21 2.16 -35.16 -52.53
N VAL A 22 1.79 -35.97 -53.53
CA VAL A 22 1.68 -37.44 -53.53
C VAL A 22 3.07 -38.06 -53.74
N GLY A 23 3.38 -39.18 -53.08
CA GLY A 23 4.38 -40.11 -53.63
C GLY A 23 5.10 -41.06 -52.67
N LEU A 24 4.64 -42.31 -52.69
CA LEU A 24 5.41 -43.57 -52.61
C LEU A 24 6.00 -44.04 -51.27
N GLY A 25 5.61 -45.26 -50.92
CA GLY A 25 6.02 -45.97 -49.73
C GLY A 25 7.43 -46.57 -49.81
N LEU A 26 8.00 -46.72 -48.62
CA LEU A 26 9.07 -47.64 -48.27
C LEU A 26 8.91 -47.94 -46.78
N THR A 27 8.51 -49.17 -46.46
CA THR A 27 8.50 -49.71 -45.09
C THR A 27 9.93 -49.94 -44.62
N LEU A 28 10.39 -49.18 -43.63
CA LEU A 28 11.60 -49.49 -42.87
C LEU A 28 11.21 -50.12 -41.52
N PRO A 29 11.90 -51.18 -41.07
CA PRO A 29 11.56 -51.87 -39.84
C PRO A 29 11.86 -50.99 -38.62
N VAL A 30 10.87 -50.87 -37.73
CA VAL A 30 10.99 -50.24 -36.43
C VAL A 30 12.02 -51.02 -35.62
N SER A 31 13.14 -50.34 -35.34
CA SER A 31 14.18 -50.81 -34.44
C SER A 31 13.57 -51.20 -33.09
N SER A 32 13.96 -52.38 -32.60
CA SER A 32 13.59 -52.97 -31.32
C SER A 32 13.48 -51.95 -30.19
N LYS A 33 12.32 -51.91 -29.52
CA LYS A 33 12.13 -51.26 -28.23
C LYS A 33 13.24 -51.71 -27.29
N ALA A 34 14.14 -50.81 -26.92
CA ALA A 34 15.02 -51.02 -25.79
C ALA A 34 14.12 -51.24 -24.57
N VAL A 35 14.09 -52.47 -24.06
CA VAL A 35 13.45 -52.79 -22.78
C VAL A 35 14.30 -52.09 -21.72
N VAL A 36 13.81 -50.95 -21.24
CA VAL A 36 14.38 -50.28 -20.08
C VAL A 36 14.31 -51.27 -18.91
N PRO A 37 15.41 -51.56 -18.21
CA PRO A 37 15.40 -52.41 -17.03
C PRO A 37 14.37 -51.89 -15.99
N ASP A 38 13.48 -52.78 -15.53
CA ASP A 38 12.37 -52.46 -14.61
C ASP A 38 12.83 -51.98 -13.22
N ASP A 39 14.13 -52.04 -12.92
CA ASP A 39 14.75 -51.69 -11.64
C ASP A 39 15.06 -50.18 -11.47
N GLN A 40 14.76 -49.35 -12.47
CA GLN A 40 15.09 -47.90 -12.45
C GLN A 40 13.89 -46.96 -12.28
N GLN A 41 12.77 -47.45 -11.77
CA GLN A 41 11.58 -46.64 -11.46
C GLN A 41 11.66 -46.06 -10.04
N ALA A 42 11.27 -44.80 -9.90
CA ALA A 42 11.08 -44.15 -8.60
C ALA A 42 9.64 -43.64 -8.47
N MET A 43 9.13 -43.63 -7.24
CA MET A 43 7.83 -43.07 -6.91
C MET A 43 8.01 -41.65 -6.39
N LEU A 44 7.33 -40.72 -7.02
CA LEU A 44 7.27 -39.32 -6.61
C LEU A 44 6.00 -39.09 -5.81
N THR A 45 6.15 -38.40 -4.68
CA THR A 45 5.05 -37.89 -3.87
C THR A 45 5.17 -36.37 -3.82
N VAL A 46 4.16 -35.67 -4.32
CA VAL A 46 4.06 -34.20 -4.27
C VAL A 46 3.00 -33.86 -3.24
N GLN A 47 3.41 -33.27 -2.12
CA GLN A 47 2.51 -32.84 -1.06
C GLN A 47 2.59 -31.32 -0.89
N GLY A 48 1.47 -30.70 -0.55
CA GLY A 48 1.43 -29.28 -0.24
C GLY A 48 0.43 -28.94 0.84
N GLN A 49 0.66 -27.82 1.52
CA GLN A 49 -0.22 -27.26 2.54
C GLN A 49 -0.31 -25.74 2.38
N GLY A 50 -1.36 -25.13 2.91
CA GLY A 50 -1.57 -23.66 2.88
C GLY A 50 -2.38 -23.17 1.68
N VAL A 51 -2.99 -24.06 0.90
CA VAL A 51 -3.92 -23.69 -0.17
C VAL A 51 -5.33 -23.45 0.39
N THR A 52 -6.25 -22.90 -0.42
CA THR A 52 -7.66 -22.78 -0.02
C THR A 52 -8.25 -24.16 0.27
N PRO A 53 -8.94 -24.38 1.40
CA PRO A 53 -9.64 -25.63 1.67
C PRO A 53 -10.54 -26.02 0.51
N TYR A 54 -10.52 -27.30 0.12
CA TYR A 54 -11.33 -27.82 -0.99
C TYR A 54 -10.99 -27.29 -2.39
N ALA A 55 -9.87 -26.57 -2.57
CA ALA A 55 -9.39 -26.16 -3.89
C ALA A 55 -9.07 -27.37 -4.77
N GLN A 56 -9.42 -27.29 -6.06
CA GLN A 56 -8.90 -28.22 -7.07
C GLN A 56 -7.49 -27.80 -7.47
N ILE A 57 -6.58 -28.75 -7.46
CA ILE A 57 -5.16 -28.55 -7.81
C ILE A 57 -4.84 -29.49 -8.94
N SER A 58 -4.31 -28.96 -10.03
CA SER A 58 -3.87 -29.75 -11.18
C SER A 58 -2.35 -29.86 -11.21
N LEU A 59 -1.89 -31.10 -11.40
CA LEU A 59 -0.52 -31.45 -11.74
C LEU A 59 -0.50 -31.87 -13.20
N SER A 60 0.16 -31.11 -14.07
CA SER A 60 0.30 -31.44 -15.49
C SER A 60 1.73 -31.92 -15.79
N THR A 61 1.85 -33.08 -16.42
CA THR A 61 3.12 -33.64 -16.92
C THR A 61 3.11 -33.56 -18.45
N GLY A 62 3.19 -32.33 -18.98
CA GLY A 62 3.12 -32.03 -20.41
C GLY A 62 1.69 -31.84 -20.97
N PRO A 63 1.54 -31.67 -22.29
CA PRO A 63 0.28 -31.20 -22.91
C PRO A 63 -0.88 -32.19 -22.89
N GLN A 64 -0.64 -33.47 -22.57
CA GLN A 64 -1.66 -34.53 -22.67
C GLN A 64 -2.02 -35.20 -21.34
N GLN A 65 -1.32 -34.92 -20.24
CA GLN A 65 -1.55 -35.59 -18.97
C GLN A 65 -1.68 -34.59 -17.83
N THR A 66 -2.91 -34.44 -17.33
CA THR A 66 -3.22 -33.63 -16.15
C THR A 66 -3.92 -34.48 -15.11
N ILE A 67 -3.38 -34.51 -13.90
CA ILE A 67 -3.93 -35.21 -12.75
C ILE A 67 -4.45 -34.14 -11.78
N SER A 68 -5.70 -34.23 -11.37
CA SER A 68 -6.29 -33.29 -10.41
C SER A 68 -6.52 -33.95 -9.07
N THR A 69 -6.17 -33.26 -7.98
CA THR A 69 -6.58 -33.63 -6.62
C THR A 69 -7.33 -32.47 -5.96
N LYS A 70 -8.07 -32.76 -4.90
CA LYS A 70 -8.80 -31.75 -4.13
C LYS A 70 -8.14 -31.59 -2.77
N ALA A 71 -7.85 -30.36 -2.37
CA ALA A 71 -7.33 -30.08 -1.04
C ALA A 71 -8.36 -30.46 0.04
N ASP A 72 -7.88 -30.89 1.20
CA ASP A 72 -8.73 -31.22 2.34
C ASP A 72 -9.27 -29.94 3.04
N GLY A 73 -9.97 -30.12 4.17
CA GLY A 73 -10.49 -29.01 4.97
C GLY A 73 -9.41 -28.12 5.61
N ASN A 74 -8.18 -28.63 5.73
CA ASN A 74 -7.02 -27.93 6.28
C ASN A 74 -6.17 -27.28 5.18
N GLY A 75 -6.56 -27.39 3.90
CA GLY A 75 -5.79 -26.88 2.79
C GLY A 75 -4.54 -27.71 2.49
N GLN A 76 -4.55 -29.00 2.80
CA GLN A 76 -3.49 -29.96 2.45
C GLN A 76 -3.89 -30.77 1.21
N PHE A 77 -2.91 -31.12 0.38
CA PHE A 77 -3.11 -31.98 -0.78
C PHE A 77 -1.91 -32.89 -1.00
N VAL A 78 -2.15 -34.06 -1.58
CA VAL A 78 -1.11 -35.05 -1.88
C VAL A 78 -1.39 -35.68 -3.25
N PHE A 79 -0.37 -35.71 -4.09
CA PHE A 79 -0.27 -36.58 -5.26
C PHE A 79 0.71 -37.69 -4.92
N SER A 80 0.22 -38.91 -4.76
CA SER A 80 1.04 -40.09 -4.48
C SER A 80 1.07 -41.03 -5.69
N ASN A 81 2.01 -41.97 -5.67
CA ASN A 81 2.13 -43.03 -6.68
C ASN A 81 2.45 -42.54 -8.10
N LEU A 82 3.07 -41.37 -8.22
CA LEU A 82 3.54 -40.87 -9.51
C LEU A 82 4.82 -41.61 -9.89
N LYS A 83 4.74 -42.53 -10.86
CA LYS A 83 5.92 -43.25 -11.35
C LYS A 83 6.70 -42.38 -12.31
N TYR A 84 8.00 -42.28 -12.10
CA TYR A 84 8.91 -41.64 -13.06
C TYR A 84 10.17 -42.47 -13.26
N ALA A 85 10.76 -42.37 -14.46
CA ALA A 85 12.04 -43.01 -14.74
C ALA A 85 13.17 -42.13 -14.17
N SER A 86 13.99 -42.72 -13.29
CA SER A 86 15.03 -42.01 -12.52
C SER A 86 16.08 -41.26 -13.37
N PHE A 87 16.24 -41.64 -14.63
CA PHE A 87 17.20 -41.09 -15.58
C PHE A 87 16.59 -40.09 -16.57
N THR A 88 15.28 -39.84 -16.50
CA THR A 88 14.60 -38.86 -17.36
C THR A 88 14.38 -37.55 -16.64
N ASP A 89 14.46 -36.44 -17.38
CA ASP A 89 14.15 -35.12 -16.84
C ASP A 89 12.67 -35.07 -16.43
N LEU A 90 12.44 -34.63 -15.20
CA LEU A 90 11.10 -34.49 -14.66
C LEU A 90 10.61 -33.07 -14.91
N LYS A 91 9.53 -32.91 -15.67
CA LYS A 91 8.88 -31.62 -15.88
C LYS A 91 7.40 -31.72 -15.54
N PHE A 92 6.94 -30.86 -14.65
CA PHE A 92 5.52 -30.74 -14.35
C PHE A 92 5.13 -29.31 -13.96
N ALA A 93 3.89 -28.94 -14.25
CA ALA A 93 3.32 -27.69 -13.79
C ALA A 93 2.22 -27.94 -12.74
N LEU A 94 2.17 -27.05 -11.75
CA LEU A 94 1.22 -27.04 -10.67
C LEU A 94 0.38 -25.76 -10.77
N ASP A 95 -0.91 -25.92 -10.97
CA ASP A 95 -1.86 -24.80 -10.93
C ASP A 95 -2.56 -24.76 -9.58
N ILE A 96 -2.43 -23.63 -8.89
CA ILE A 96 -3.11 -23.36 -7.63
C ILE A 96 -4.12 -22.24 -7.87
N PRO A 97 -5.44 -22.52 -7.74
CA PRO A 97 -6.46 -21.51 -7.98
C PRO A 97 -6.33 -20.33 -7.00
N PRO A 98 -6.78 -19.14 -7.40
CA PRO A 98 -6.69 -17.96 -6.56
C PRO A 98 -7.55 -18.13 -5.30
N PHE A 99 -7.04 -17.66 -4.17
CA PHE A 99 -7.77 -17.67 -2.90
C PHE A 99 -8.99 -16.73 -3.00
N GLN A 100 -10.20 -17.28 -2.99
CA GLN A 100 -11.44 -16.50 -3.20
C GLN A 100 -12.11 -16.02 -1.90
N LYS A 101 -11.67 -16.46 -0.72
CA LYS A 101 -12.41 -16.28 0.53
C LYS A 101 -11.91 -15.09 1.35
N GLY A 102 -12.29 -13.86 0.99
CA GLY A 102 -12.01 -12.66 1.79
C GLY A 102 -11.94 -11.37 0.98
N LEU A 103 -11.65 -10.25 1.65
CA LEU A 103 -11.47 -8.91 1.04
C LEU A 103 -10.18 -8.79 0.20
N ALA A 104 -9.23 -9.72 0.37
CA ALA A 104 -8.00 -9.79 -0.40
C ALA A 104 -8.19 -10.69 -1.61
N LYS A 105 -8.17 -10.10 -2.82
CA LYS A 105 -8.13 -10.87 -4.07
C LYS A 105 -6.67 -11.19 -4.39
N ASN A 106 -6.29 -12.47 -4.32
CA ASN A 106 -5.02 -12.94 -4.87
C ASN A 106 -5.22 -13.13 -6.38
N TYR A 107 -4.75 -12.17 -7.17
CA TYR A 107 -4.72 -12.24 -8.63
C TYR A 107 -3.28 -12.02 -9.06
N PRO A 108 -2.71 -12.82 -9.98
CA PRO A 108 -3.27 -13.96 -10.73
C PRO A 108 -3.25 -15.32 -9.98
N ALA A 109 -3.79 -16.38 -10.61
CA ALA A 109 -3.63 -17.78 -10.17
C ALA A 109 -2.14 -18.15 -10.15
N ASN A 110 -1.71 -18.97 -9.19
CA ASN A 110 -0.31 -19.40 -9.18
C ASN A 110 -0.13 -20.54 -10.18
N HIS A 111 0.73 -20.33 -11.17
CA HIS A 111 1.13 -21.34 -12.14
C HIS A 111 2.63 -21.59 -11.96
N LEU A 112 3.01 -22.74 -11.42
CA LEU A 112 4.39 -23.06 -11.08
C LEU A 112 4.87 -24.26 -11.88
N GLU A 113 5.86 -24.04 -12.74
CA GLU A 113 6.58 -25.06 -13.48
C GLU A 113 7.80 -25.52 -12.68
N PHE A 114 7.90 -26.83 -12.50
CA PHE A 114 9.03 -27.52 -11.88
C PHE A 114 9.74 -28.32 -12.95
N SER A 115 11.05 -28.13 -13.06
CA SER A 115 11.90 -28.96 -13.90
C SER A 115 13.07 -29.49 -13.10
N TYR A 116 13.28 -30.79 -13.11
CA TYR A 116 14.47 -31.43 -12.55
C TYR A 116 15.25 -32.12 -13.66
N GLU A 117 16.51 -31.71 -13.83
CA GLU A 117 17.43 -32.25 -14.82
C GLU A 117 18.29 -33.34 -14.17
N ALA A 118 18.06 -34.60 -14.56
CA ALA A 118 18.61 -35.76 -13.86
C ALA A 118 20.13 -35.87 -14.01
N LYS A 119 20.69 -35.40 -15.13
CA LYS A 119 22.13 -35.46 -15.43
C LYS A 119 22.94 -34.46 -14.61
N GLU A 120 22.42 -33.25 -14.45
CA GLU A 120 23.11 -32.17 -13.76
C GLU A 120 22.69 -32.01 -12.29
N SER A 121 21.69 -32.77 -11.84
CA SER A 121 21.11 -32.64 -10.50
C SER A 121 20.63 -31.20 -10.23
N ILE A 122 20.01 -30.56 -11.24
CA ILE A 122 19.48 -29.19 -11.14
C ILE A 122 17.97 -29.24 -10.97
N ALA A 123 17.48 -28.65 -9.88
CA ALA A 123 16.06 -28.36 -9.70
C ALA A 123 15.80 -26.89 -10.05
N ARG A 124 14.87 -26.64 -10.98
CA ARG A 124 14.37 -25.30 -11.31
C ARG A 124 12.89 -25.21 -10.95
N ILE A 125 12.51 -24.08 -10.38
CA ILE A 125 11.12 -23.66 -10.24
C ILE A 125 10.96 -22.32 -10.97
N SER A 126 9.94 -22.21 -11.81
CA SER A 126 9.60 -20.95 -12.47
C SER A 126 8.10 -20.82 -12.61
N GLY A 127 7.57 -19.61 -12.57
CA GLY A 127 6.12 -19.46 -12.69
C GLY A 127 5.60 -18.08 -12.37
N GLN A 128 4.28 -17.94 -12.46
CA GLN A 128 3.55 -16.76 -12.03
C GLN A 128 3.07 -16.97 -10.59
N VAL A 129 3.38 -16.02 -9.73
CA VAL A 129 2.82 -15.84 -8.39
C VAL A 129 2.18 -14.46 -8.30
N GLY A 130 1.56 -14.12 -7.16
CA GLY A 130 1.02 -12.77 -6.96
C GLY A 130 2.09 -11.68 -7.18
N GLN A 131 1.69 -10.48 -7.60
CA GLN A 131 2.61 -9.35 -7.89
C GLN A 131 3.57 -9.01 -6.74
N TYR A 132 3.21 -9.36 -5.51
CA TYR A 132 4.01 -9.16 -4.29
C TYR A 132 4.44 -10.49 -3.66
N GLY A 133 4.44 -11.57 -4.43
CA GLY A 133 4.79 -12.90 -3.98
C GLY A 133 6.30 -13.13 -3.94
N SER A 134 6.72 -14.13 -3.16
CA SER A 134 8.11 -14.62 -3.15
C SER A 134 8.14 -16.13 -3.06
N ILE A 135 9.18 -16.74 -3.63
CA ILE A 135 9.45 -18.17 -3.52
C ILE A 135 10.79 -18.38 -2.81
N ALA A 136 10.76 -19.17 -1.75
CA ALA A 136 11.94 -19.71 -1.10
C ALA A 136 12.07 -21.20 -1.45
N LEU A 137 13.20 -21.57 -2.05
CA LEU A 137 13.51 -22.94 -2.43
C LEU A 137 14.58 -23.49 -1.48
N ASN A 138 14.25 -24.58 -0.78
CA ASN A 138 15.19 -25.34 0.03
C ASN A 138 15.24 -26.77 -0.49
N LEU A 139 16.44 -27.29 -0.67
CA LEU A 139 16.63 -28.65 -1.13
C LEU A 139 17.55 -29.37 -0.14
N VAL A 140 17.10 -30.52 0.35
CA VAL A 140 17.84 -31.31 1.34
C VAL A 140 19.19 -31.73 0.74
N GLY A 141 20.27 -31.29 1.38
CA GLY A 141 21.66 -31.51 0.91
C GLY A 141 22.23 -30.38 0.04
N SER A 142 21.52 -29.26 -0.14
CA SER A 142 22.08 -28.01 -0.67
C SER A 142 22.53 -27.11 0.47
N GLU A 143 23.75 -26.57 0.40
CA GLU A 143 24.28 -25.60 1.38
C GLU A 143 23.62 -24.21 1.26
N GLN A 144 22.88 -23.95 0.17
CA GLN A 144 22.24 -22.65 -0.07
C GLN A 144 20.76 -22.81 -0.37
N GLY A 145 19.92 -22.33 0.54
CA GLY A 145 18.52 -22.00 0.25
C GLY A 145 18.47 -20.71 -0.57
N ILE A 146 17.66 -20.68 -1.62
CA ILE A 146 17.57 -19.53 -2.52
C ILE A 146 16.19 -18.92 -2.38
N MET A 147 16.14 -17.63 -2.04
CA MET A 147 14.91 -16.83 -1.99
C MET A 147 14.89 -15.85 -3.17
N ARG A 148 13.77 -15.78 -3.89
CA ARG A 148 13.53 -14.83 -4.98
C ARG A 148 12.17 -14.17 -4.81
N PHE A 149 12.13 -12.86 -5.03
CA PHE A 149 10.91 -12.06 -5.07
C PHE A 149 10.37 -12.02 -6.50
N ALA A 150 9.05 -12.06 -6.65
CA ALA A 150 8.42 -11.89 -7.94
C ALA A 150 8.64 -10.46 -8.45
N GLY A 151 8.89 -10.32 -9.75
CA GLY A 151 8.96 -9.01 -10.40
C GLY A 151 7.58 -8.33 -10.46
N THR A 152 7.53 -7.14 -11.05
CA THR A 152 6.28 -6.37 -11.25
C THR A 152 5.20 -7.13 -12.02
N GLU A 153 5.59 -8.14 -12.80
CA GLU A 153 4.71 -9.02 -13.58
C GLU A 153 4.28 -10.30 -12.82
N GLY A 154 4.73 -10.49 -11.57
CA GLY A 154 4.44 -11.70 -10.80
C GLY A 154 5.27 -12.92 -11.21
N TYR A 155 6.16 -12.81 -12.20
CA TYR A 155 7.03 -13.91 -12.60
C TYR A 155 8.21 -14.08 -11.62
N VAL A 156 8.52 -15.33 -11.29
CA VAL A 156 9.65 -15.72 -10.45
C VAL A 156 10.30 -16.97 -11.01
N ALA A 157 11.63 -17.03 -10.97
CA ALA A 157 12.41 -18.20 -11.34
C ALA A 157 13.57 -18.38 -10.36
N SER A 158 13.78 -19.63 -9.92
CA SER A 158 14.88 -20.01 -9.04
C SER A 158 15.41 -21.38 -9.45
N GLN A 159 16.71 -21.59 -9.28
CA GLN A 159 17.35 -22.87 -9.56
C GLN A 159 18.33 -23.20 -8.45
N THR A 160 18.40 -24.47 -8.04
CA THR A 160 19.39 -24.98 -7.10
C THR A 160 19.99 -26.28 -7.60
N ARG A 161 21.18 -26.62 -7.11
CA ARG A 161 21.88 -27.87 -7.40
C ARG A 161 21.82 -28.80 -6.20
N THR A 162 21.62 -30.09 -6.48
CA THR A 162 21.54 -31.13 -5.46
C THR A 162 22.84 -31.92 -5.44
N ALA A 163 23.40 -32.21 -4.26
CA ALA A 163 24.60 -33.03 -4.14
C ALA A 163 24.34 -34.51 -4.50
N LEU A 164 23.09 -34.96 -4.36
CA LEU A 164 22.64 -36.32 -4.67
C LEU A 164 21.48 -36.28 -5.66
N PRO A 165 21.39 -37.24 -6.60
CA PRO A 165 20.27 -37.31 -7.54
C PRO A 165 18.96 -37.63 -6.79
N MET A 166 17.83 -37.07 -7.25
CA MET A 166 16.50 -37.32 -6.66
C MET A 166 16.12 -38.81 -6.64
N SER A 167 16.66 -39.60 -7.56
CA SER A 167 16.49 -41.05 -7.62
C SER A 167 17.04 -41.79 -6.40
N SER A 168 17.96 -41.18 -5.64
CA SER A 168 18.55 -41.78 -4.44
C SER A 168 17.57 -41.99 -3.29
N GLY A 169 16.40 -41.37 -3.34
CA GLY A 169 15.42 -41.39 -2.25
C GLY A 169 15.78 -40.53 -1.05
N LYS A 170 16.95 -39.88 -1.06
CA LYS A 170 17.45 -39.07 0.06
C LYS A 170 17.25 -37.57 -0.15
N SER A 171 16.82 -37.16 -1.34
CA SER A 171 16.59 -35.75 -1.68
C SER A 171 15.12 -35.41 -1.53
N ALA A 172 14.84 -34.34 -0.79
CA ALA A 172 13.54 -33.71 -0.72
C ALA A 172 13.67 -32.26 -1.20
N LEU A 173 12.77 -31.85 -2.09
CA LEU A 173 12.67 -30.46 -2.54
C LEU A 173 11.50 -29.80 -1.80
N THR A 174 11.79 -28.75 -1.03
CA THR A 174 10.79 -27.97 -0.32
C THR A 174 10.74 -26.56 -0.89
N ALA A 175 9.58 -26.14 -1.41
CA ALA A 175 9.34 -24.79 -1.88
C ALA A 175 8.31 -24.10 -0.97
N SER A 176 8.61 -22.90 -0.47
CA SER A 176 7.67 -22.05 0.25
C SER A 176 7.30 -20.86 -0.62
N ILE A 177 6.02 -20.72 -0.93
CA ILE A 177 5.47 -19.62 -1.71
C ILE A 177 4.70 -18.72 -0.75
N ILE A 178 5.18 -17.49 -0.61
CA ILE A 178 4.54 -16.46 0.21
C ILE A 178 3.80 -15.55 -0.75
N ASN A 179 2.47 -15.58 -0.73
CA ASN A 179 1.64 -14.65 -1.50
C ASN A 179 1.23 -13.47 -0.62
N ALA A 180 1.09 -12.29 -1.23
CA ALA A 180 0.51 -11.13 -0.58
C ALA A 180 -0.71 -10.66 -1.39
N GLY A 181 -1.85 -10.57 -0.73
CA GLY A 181 -3.08 -10.09 -1.33
C GLY A 181 -3.19 -8.57 -1.22
N GLN A 182 -3.94 -7.94 -2.13
CA GLN A 182 -4.24 -6.52 -2.06
C GLN A 182 -5.71 -6.32 -1.64
N VAL A 183 -5.93 -5.46 -0.64
CA VAL A 183 -7.27 -5.00 -0.26
C VAL A 183 -7.51 -3.62 -0.89
N CYS A 184 -8.69 -3.42 -1.49
CA CYS A 184 -8.91 -2.28 -2.40
C CYS A 184 -8.96 -0.88 -1.74
N CYS A 185 -9.19 -0.71 -0.44
CA CYS A 185 -9.45 0.62 0.15
C CYS A 185 -9.17 0.69 1.66
N PRO A 186 -8.08 1.35 2.12
CA PRO A 186 -6.89 1.77 1.36
C PRO A 186 -6.13 0.56 0.79
N LYS A 187 -5.26 0.79 -0.21
CA LYS A 187 -4.41 -0.26 -0.79
C LYS A 187 -3.46 -0.83 0.28
N MET A 188 -3.92 -1.84 1.01
CA MET A 188 -3.12 -2.55 2.01
C MET A 188 -2.71 -3.90 1.45
N ILE A 189 -1.43 -4.22 1.62
CA ILE A 189 -0.88 -5.54 1.35
C ILE A 189 -1.16 -6.39 2.57
N VAL A 190 -1.95 -7.45 2.40
CA VAL A 190 -2.26 -8.41 3.46
C VAL A 190 -1.49 -9.70 3.18
N PRO A 191 -0.64 -10.18 4.09
CA PRO A 191 0.05 -11.45 3.90
C PRO A 191 -0.97 -12.59 3.81
N ALA A 192 -0.86 -13.42 2.78
CA ALA A 192 -1.60 -14.68 2.71
C ALA A 192 -0.80 -15.77 3.45
N ALA A 193 -1.49 -16.81 3.91
CA ALA A 193 -0.82 -17.97 4.49
C ALA A 193 0.19 -18.57 3.48
N PRO A 194 1.42 -18.89 3.90
CA PRO A 194 2.43 -19.45 3.01
C PRO A 194 2.01 -20.83 2.52
N ILE A 195 2.16 -21.07 1.22
CA ILE A 195 1.98 -22.40 0.63
C ILE A 195 3.32 -23.11 0.70
N THR A 196 3.40 -24.23 1.41
CA THR A 196 4.62 -25.05 1.41
C THR A 196 4.39 -26.31 0.59
N LEU A 197 5.23 -26.54 -0.39
CA LEU A 197 5.27 -27.71 -1.26
C LEU A 197 6.47 -28.56 -0.89
N THR A 198 6.28 -29.86 -0.74
CA THR A 198 7.36 -30.83 -0.55
C THR A 198 7.24 -31.90 -1.62
N ILE A 199 8.33 -32.13 -2.33
CA ILE A 199 8.44 -33.17 -3.36
C ILE A 199 9.42 -34.20 -2.81
N LEU A 200 8.91 -35.41 -2.60
CA LEU A 200 9.63 -36.56 -2.08
C LEU A 200 9.78 -37.60 -3.19
N SER A 201 10.96 -38.16 -3.33
CA SER A 201 11.23 -39.29 -4.22
C SER A 201 11.53 -40.51 -3.36
N GLN A 202 10.95 -41.66 -3.69
CA GLN A 202 11.21 -42.95 -3.04
C GLN A 202 11.63 -43.97 -4.11
N PRO A 203 12.77 -44.65 -3.95
CA PRO A 203 13.17 -45.70 -4.89
C PRO A 203 12.20 -46.88 -4.76
N ILE A 204 11.78 -47.45 -5.88
CA ILE A 204 11.04 -48.70 -5.87
C ILE A 204 12.07 -49.80 -5.63
N ALA A 205 12.10 -50.34 -4.41
CA ALA A 205 12.94 -51.49 -4.11
C ALA A 205 12.48 -52.67 -4.98
N SER A 206 13.29 -53.06 -5.97
CA SER A 206 13.07 -54.31 -6.70
C SER A 206 13.11 -55.46 -5.69
N ALA A 207 12.08 -56.31 -5.68
CA ALA A 207 12.09 -57.51 -4.85
C ALA A 207 13.40 -58.27 -5.10
N PRO A 208 14.13 -58.70 -4.06
CA PRO A 208 15.34 -59.49 -4.25
C PRO A 208 14.99 -60.71 -5.11
N PRO A 209 15.84 -61.10 -6.08
CA PRO A 209 15.57 -62.23 -6.95
C PRO A 209 15.26 -63.46 -6.10
N VAL A 210 14.13 -64.12 -6.41
CA VAL A 210 13.69 -65.33 -5.71
C VAL A 210 14.75 -66.41 -5.92
N ILE A 211 15.54 -66.67 -4.87
CA ILE A 211 16.46 -67.81 -4.84
C ILE A 211 15.60 -69.06 -4.67
N VAL A 212 15.53 -69.89 -5.73
CA VAL A 212 14.88 -71.20 -5.69
C VAL A 212 15.66 -72.10 -4.71
N PRO A 213 15.05 -72.59 -3.61
CA PRO A 213 15.76 -73.43 -2.66
C PRO A 213 15.90 -74.86 -3.19
N GLN A 214 17.12 -75.39 -3.20
CA GLN A 214 17.38 -76.83 -3.35
C GLN A 214 17.07 -77.56 -2.04
N ASN A 215 16.32 -78.66 -2.17
CA ASN A 215 15.98 -79.62 -1.13
C ASN A 215 17.20 -80.12 -0.34
N LYS A 216 17.12 -80.09 1.00
CA LYS A 216 17.73 -81.13 1.84
C LYS A 216 17.08 -81.30 3.22
N ASN A 217 16.80 -82.57 3.47
CA ASN A 217 16.19 -83.29 4.58
C ASN A 217 16.40 -82.80 6.03
N VAL A 218 15.26 -82.92 6.72
CA VAL A 218 14.92 -83.09 8.15
C VAL A 218 15.95 -83.78 9.06
N SER A 219 16.17 -83.19 10.25
CA SER A 219 16.19 -83.91 11.55
C SER A 219 15.92 -82.94 12.73
N ALA A 220 14.99 -83.31 13.61
CA ALA A 220 14.50 -82.59 14.81
C ALA A 220 15.26 -83.01 16.10
N PRO A 221 14.83 -82.67 17.33
CA PRO A 221 14.45 -81.37 17.95
C PRO A 221 15.18 -81.12 19.31
N ALA A 222 15.02 -79.94 19.93
CA ALA A 222 15.02 -79.83 21.40
C ALA A 222 14.28 -78.59 21.93
N VAL A 223 13.55 -78.82 23.02
CA VAL A 223 12.56 -77.99 23.74
C VAL A 223 13.21 -77.17 24.85
N ILE A 224 12.93 -75.86 25.00
CA ILE A 224 12.96 -75.14 26.30
C ILE A 224 11.86 -74.06 26.35
N ARG A 225 11.25 -73.96 27.54
CA ARG A 225 10.05 -73.25 28.01
C ARG A 225 10.24 -71.73 28.29
N PRO A 226 9.14 -70.99 28.58
CA PRO A 226 9.07 -69.53 28.45
C PRO A 226 9.44 -68.81 29.76
N ASN A 227 9.83 -67.54 29.66
CA ASN A 227 9.85 -66.65 30.82
C ASN A 227 9.24 -65.28 30.54
N THR A 228 8.47 -64.89 31.54
CA THR A 228 7.49 -63.83 31.69
C THR A 228 8.07 -62.42 31.81
N ILE A 229 7.27 -61.48 31.33
CA ILE A 229 7.35 -60.02 31.45
C ILE A 229 7.24 -59.58 32.92
N PRO A 230 7.94 -58.51 33.33
CA PRO A 230 7.44 -57.63 34.39
C PRO A 230 7.13 -56.22 33.86
N GLN A 231 5.87 -55.82 34.03
CA GLN A 231 5.43 -54.43 34.08
C GLN A 231 6.05 -53.76 35.32
N SER A 232 6.50 -52.51 35.18
CA SER A 232 6.72 -51.62 36.32
C SER A 232 6.07 -50.26 36.05
N THR A 233 5.30 -49.85 37.05
CA THR A 233 4.49 -48.64 37.16
C THR A 233 5.31 -47.43 37.64
N PRO A 234 4.79 -46.20 37.48
CA PRO A 234 5.55 -44.97 37.66
C PRO A 234 5.61 -44.53 39.14
N LYS A 235 6.73 -43.93 39.54
CA LYS A 235 6.87 -43.23 40.83
C LYS A 235 7.30 -41.79 40.61
N ASP A 236 6.40 -40.90 40.99
CA ASP A 236 6.63 -39.49 41.26
C ASP A 236 7.71 -39.29 42.34
N THR A 237 8.57 -38.29 42.15
CA THR A 237 9.22 -37.58 43.25
C THR A 237 9.47 -36.12 42.84
N PRO A 238 9.28 -35.15 43.75
CA PRO A 238 9.23 -33.73 43.42
C PRO A 238 10.61 -33.06 43.50
N VAL A 239 10.85 -32.11 42.61
CA VAL A 239 12.06 -31.26 42.58
C VAL A 239 11.87 -30.08 43.54
N PRO A 240 12.85 -29.73 44.39
CA PRO A 240 12.70 -28.65 45.36
C PRO A 240 12.85 -27.27 44.72
N PHE A 241 12.00 -26.35 45.18
CA PHE A 241 12.11 -24.90 45.04
C PHE A 241 13.44 -24.39 45.62
N VAL A 242 14.19 -23.63 44.82
CA VAL A 242 15.21 -22.70 45.32
C VAL A 242 14.65 -21.29 45.19
N ASN A 243 14.40 -20.70 46.36
CA ASN A 243 14.16 -19.27 46.53
C ASN A 243 15.51 -18.57 46.55
N ASP A 244 15.74 -17.63 45.64
CA ASP A 244 16.68 -16.54 45.88
C ASP A 244 15.94 -15.20 45.75
N LYS A 245 15.76 -14.57 46.91
CA LYS A 245 15.42 -13.16 47.05
C LYS A 245 16.72 -12.39 47.29
N ASN A 246 16.75 -11.19 46.71
CA ASN A 246 17.64 -10.06 46.96
C ASN A 246 18.73 -9.85 45.89
N GLU A 247 18.46 -8.92 44.97
CA GLU A 247 19.38 -7.81 44.83
C GLU A 247 18.66 -6.52 44.41
N THR A 248 19.18 -5.45 44.98
CA THR A 248 18.65 -4.11 45.15
C THR A 248 18.67 -3.27 43.88
N ALA A 249 17.65 -2.42 43.72
CA ALA A 249 17.60 -1.33 42.74
C ALA A 249 18.69 -0.26 42.99
N PRO A 250 19.07 0.51 41.95
CA PRO A 250 19.50 1.88 42.15
C PRO A 250 18.49 2.87 41.54
N LYS A 251 18.11 3.83 42.38
CA LYS A 251 17.44 5.09 42.03
C LYS A 251 18.48 6.13 41.58
N ASN A 252 18.00 7.04 40.73
CA ASN A 252 18.46 8.42 40.48
C ASN A 252 19.74 8.66 39.67
N ALA A 253 19.57 9.17 38.45
CA ALA A 253 20.35 10.28 37.91
C ALA A 253 19.49 11.10 36.92
N ASN A 254 19.65 12.42 37.02
CA ASN A 254 18.84 13.51 36.45
C ASN A 254 18.81 13.62 34.90
N PRO A 255 17.84 14.40 34.35
CA PRO A 255 17.66 14.58 32.92
C PRO A 255 18.60 15.65 32.36
N TYR A 256 19.31 15.36 31.27
CA TYR A 256 20.02 16.38 30.50
C TYR A 256 19.11 16.99 29.44
N ILE A 257 18.92 18.30 29.60
CA ILE A 257 18.40 19.25 28.61
C ILE A 257 19.42 19.34 27.47
N LEU A 258 19.00 19.13 26.22
CA LEU A 258 19.79 19.46 25.04
C LEU A 258 19.23 20.74 24.40
N LEU A 259 19.94 21.85 24.63
CA LEU A 259 19.93 23.03 23.77
C LEU A 259 20.86 22.80 22.56
N PRO A 260 20.60 23.45 21.41
CA PRO A 260 21.36 23.22 20.19
C PRO A 260 22.62 24.08 20.17
N ASN A 261 23.78 23.48 19.94
CA ASN A 261 24.98 24.21 19.58
C ASN A 261 25.27 24.04 18.09
N LYS A 262 25.21 25.18 17.38
CA LYS A 262 25.92 25.41 16.13
C LYS A 262 27.41 25.28 16.41
N ASP A 263 28.14 24.51 15.62
CA ASP A 263 29.30 25.04 14.91
C ASP A 263 29.85 24.07 13.86
N LYS A 264 30.48 24.70 12.87
CA LYS A 264 30.91 24.17 11.58
C LYS A 264 32.25 23.43 11.68
N ASN A 265 32.48 22.63 10.63
CA ASN A 265 33.78 22.30 10.03
C ASN A 265 34.79 21.52 10.87
N ASN A 266 34.85 20.21 10.62
CA ASN A 266 36.04 19.45 10.25
C ASN A 266 35.84 17.98 10.64
N GLN A 267 35.44 17.15 9.68
CA GLN A 267 35.60 15.70 9.82
C GLN A 267 36.85 15.29 9.04
N GLN A 268 37.98 15.26 9.75
CA GLN A 268 39.06 14.34 9.42
C GLN A 268 38.56 12.92 9.73
N GLU A 269 38.64 12.04 8.73
CA GLU A 269 38.39 10.61 8.89
C GLU A 269 39.35 10.01 9.93
N GLU A 270 38.85 9.80 11.14
CA GLU A 270 39.53 9.01 12.15
C GLU A 270 39.43 7.53 11.76
N LYS A 271 40.49 7.02 11.12
CA LYS A 271 40.67 5.59 10.80
C LYS A 271 40.63 4.77 12.10
N LYS A 272 39.48 4.15 12.37
CA LYS A 272 39.37 3.10 13.40
C LYS A 272 40.41 2.00 13.14
N PRO A 273 41.18 1.56 14.14
CA PRO A 273 42.09 0.43 13.99
C PRO A 273 41.29 -0.83 13.66
N LYS A 274 41.61 -1.47 12.54
CA LYS A 274 41.05 -2.76 12.14
C LYS A 274 41.35 -3.78 13.24
N VAL A 275 40.32 -4.22 13.94
CA VAL A 275 40.41 -5.36 14.87
C VAL A 275 40.79 -6.58 14.03
N LYS A 276 41.99 -7.13 14.28
CA LYS A 276 42.46 -8.38 13.69
C LYS A 276 41.57 -9.51 14.21
N ILE A 277 40.66 -9.98 13.37
CA ILE A 277 39.93 -11.23 13.59
C ILE A 277 40.98 -12.35 13.48
N PRO A 278 41.08 -13.29 14.43
CA PRO A 278 41.98 -14.43 14.31
C PRO A 278 41.53 -15.28 13.11
N TYR A 279 42.39 -15.38 12.10
CA TYR A 279 42.22 -16.32 11.02
C TYR A 279 42.43 -17.73 11.58
N ILE A 280 41.46 -18.61 11.37
CA ILE A 280 41.62 -20.03 11.63
C ILE A 280 42.60 -20.55 10.58
N VAL A 281 43.77 -20.99 11.02
CA VAL A 281 44.73 -21.71 10.17
C VAL A 281 44.06 -23.02 9.77
N GLN A 282 43.58 -23.10 8.53
CA GLN A 282 43.22 -24.38 7.92
C GLN A 282 44.50 -25.20 7.80
N GLY A 283 44.67 -26.16 8.71
CA GLY A 283 45.70 -27.18 8.61
C GLY A 283 45.52 -27.93 7.29
N ARG A 284 46.53 -27.86 6.44
CA ARG A 284 46.59 -28.64 5.20
C ARG A 284 46.91 -30.08 5.61
N ILE A 285 45.95 -30.99 5.48
CA ILE A 285 46.20 -32.42 5.63
C ILE A 285 46.82 -32.88 4.31
N GLU A 286 48.14 -33.05 4.28
CA GLU A 286 48.81 -33.75 3.20
C GLU A 286 48.49 -35.24 3.31
N PHE A 287 47.66 -35.73 2.40
CA PHE A 287 47.55 -37.17 2.17
C PHE A 287 48.80 -37.61 1.43
N GLN A 288 49.72 -38.30 2.12
CA GLN A 288 50.70 -39.14 1.43
C GLN A 288 49.98 -40.39 0.93
N PRO A 289 49.85 -40.61 -0.39
CA PRO A 289 49.37 -41.88 -0.90
C PRO A 289 50.47 -42.92 -0.68
N THR A 290 50.32 -43.77 0.33
CA THR A 290 51.07 -45.02 0.40
C THR A 290 50.45 -45.98 -0.62
N THR A 291 51.04 -46.02 -1.82
CA THR A 291 50.83 -47.11 -2.76
C THR A 291 51.37 -48.40 -2.15
N ILE A 292 50.48 -49.26 -1.68
CA ILE A 292 50.81 -50.65 -1.36
C ILE A 292 51.01 -51.35 -2.70
N VAL A 293 52.26 -51.62 -3.05
CA VAL A 293 52.62 -52.49 -4.16
C VAL A 293 52.17 -53.90 -3.78
N ALA A 294 51.10 -54.37 -4.44
CA ALA A 294 50.58 -55.72 -4.28
C ALA A 294 51.31 -56.67 -5.22
N ASP A 295 52.58 -56.92 -4.96
CA ASP A 295 53.28 -58.08 -5.48
C ASP A 295 53.89 -58.81 -4.28
N GLU A 296 53.57 -60.10 -4.15
CA GLU A 296 53.86 -61.00 -3.01
C GLU A 296 52.84 -61.02 -1.85
N VAL A 297 51.58 -61.37 -2.15
CA VAL A 297 50.78 -62.19 -1.23
C VAL A 297 50.43 -63.50 -1.94
N VAL A 298 51.42 -64.38 -1.96
CA VAL A 298 51.23 -65.78 -2.35
C VAL A 298 50.53 -66.51 -1.20
N ALA A 299 49.41 -67.17 -1.54
CA ALA A 299 48.64 -68.10 -0.71
C ALA A 299 47.88 -67.53 0.50
N ALA A 300 46.78 -66.80 0.22
CA ALA A 300 45.71 -66.63 1.19
C ALA A 300 44.92 -67.95 1.30
N THR A 301 45.11 -68.67 2.40
CA THR A 301 44.22 -69.76 2.81
C THR A 301 42.84 -69.16 3.13
N SER A 302 41.81 -69.62 2.42
CA SER A 302 40.43 -69.21 2.68
C SER A 302 39.99 -69.77 4.05
N PHE A 303 39.82 -68.90 5.04
CA PHE A 303 39.23 -69.27 6.32
C PHE A 303 37.70 -69.36 6.19
N PRO A 304 37.04 -70.34 6.83
CA PRO A 304 35.58 -70.37 6.90
C PRO A 304 35.05 -69.13 7.64
N ALA A 305 33.95 -68.56 7.16
CA ALA A 305 33.40 -67.27 7.62
C ALA A 305 33.18 -67.15 9.14
N SER A 306 33.03 -68.28 9.85
CA SER A 306 32.89 -68.34 11.32
C SER A 306 34.19 -68.05 12.09
N SER A 307 35.35 -68.07 11.43
CA SER A 307 36.67 -67.84 12.05
C SER A 307 37.32 -66.52 11.63
N TYR A 308 36.72 -65.78 10.69
CA TYR A 308 37.24 -64.50 10.25
C TYR A 308 37.35 -63.50 11.41
N ASP A 309 36.35 -63.47 12.29
CA ASP A 309 36.28 -62.58 13.46
C ASP A 309 37.35 -62.88 14.53
N SER A 310 37.94 -64.08 14.56
CA SER A 310 39.03 -64.43 15.49
C SER A 310 40.42 -64.25 14.91
N THR A 311 40.54 -63.88 13.62
CA THR A 311 41.83 -63.54 13.02
C THR A 311 42.25 -62.12 13.38
N TYR A 312 43.55 -61.85 13.38
CA TYR A 312 44.10 -60.50 13.55
C TYR A 312 43.49 -59.49 12.56
N VAL A 313 43.16 -59.93 11.34
CA VAL A 313 42.51 -59.12 10.31
C VAL A 313 41.04 -58.82 10.63
N GLY A 314 40.28 -59.79 11.16
CA GLY A 314 38.91 -59.56 11.63
C GLY A 314 38.84 -58.68 12.87
N GLY A 315 39.77 -58.87 13.82
CA GLY A 315 39.89 -58.04 15.02
C GLY A 315 40.24 -56.59 14.71
N THR A 316 41.23 -56.35 13.83
CA THR A 316 41.59 -54.99 13.39
C THR A 316 40.45 -54.33 12.60
N LYS A 317 39.74 -55.07 11.74
CA LYS A 317 38.54 -54.56 11.06
C LYS A 317 37.44 -54.14 12.04
N ARG A 318 37.17 -54.91 13.10
CA ARG A 318 36.19 -54.54 14.14
C ARG A 318 36.58 -53.28 14.90
N ILE A 319 37.87 -53.12 15.24
CA ILE A 319 38.36 -51.91 15.90
C ILE A 319 38.21 -50.70 14.97
N VAL A 320 38.60 -50.84 13.70
CA VAL A 320 38.46 -49.79 12.68
C VAL A 320 36.99 -49.45 12.42
N ASP A 321 36.09 -50.42 12.33
CA ASP A 321 34.66 -50.19 12.13
C ASP A 321 34.01 -49.52 13.37
N SER A 322 34.47 -49.87 14.58
CA SER A 322 34.06 -49.22 15.83
C SER A 322 34.54 -47.76 15.90
N ASP A 323 35.80 -47.49 15.57
CA ASP A 323 36.35 -46.12 15.53
C ASP A 323 35.73 -45.29 14.41
N ARG A 324 35.45 -45.90 13.25
CA ARG A 324 34.72 -45.25 12.16
C ARG A 324 33.32 -44.86 12.60
N ASN A 325 32.58 -45.76 13.25
CA ASN A 325 31.24 -45.45 13.77
C ASN A 325 31.27 -44.37 14.86
N SER A 326 32.25 -44.38 15.75
CA SER A 326 32.39 -43.36 16.80
C SER A 326 32.72 -41.97 16.22
N THR A 327 33.60 -41.94 15.21
CA THR A 327 33.99 -40.71 14.51
C THR A 327 32.82 -40.15 13.70
N VAL A 328 32.10 -41.01 12.97
CA VAL A 328 30.91 -40.63 12.20
C VAL A 328 29.82 -40.04 13.11
N MET A 329 29.57 -40.64 14.29
CA MET A 329 28.63 -40.08 15.27
C MET A 329 29.05 -38.70 15.79
N ARG A 330 30.34 -38.49 16.08
CA ARG A 330 30.84 -37.17 16.53
C ARG A 330 30.70 -36.12 15.44
N THR A 331 31.04 -36.46 14.19
CA THR A 331 30.87 -35.54 13.06
C THR A 331 29.40 -35.25 12.76
N SER A 332 28.48 -36.22 12.92
CA SER A 332 27.05 -35.97 12.72
C SER A 332 26.46 -35.05 13.78
N VAL A 333 26.91 -35.17 15.04
CA VAL A 333 26.49 -34.27 16.14
C VAL A 333 27.04 -32.86 15.91
N ILE A 334 28.31 -32.73 15.51
CA ILE A 334 28.91 -31.42 15.17
C ILE A 334 28.20 -30.78 13.97
N GLY A 335 27.88 -31.56 12.94
CA GLY A 335 27.09 -31.10 11.79
C GLY A 335 25.71 -30.60 12.19
N ALA A 336 25.01 -31.32 13.08
CA ALA A 336 23.73 -30.88 13.63
C ALA A 336 23.83 -29.58 14.44
N PHE A 337 24.94 -29.33 15.14
CA PHE A 337 25.18 -28.06 15.84
C PHE A 337 25.45 -26.89 14.90
N PHE A 338 26.20 -27.11 13.80
CA PHE A 338 26.42 -26.08 12.79
C PHE A 338 25.12 -25.74 12.05
N ASP A 339 24.33 -26.75 11.68
CA ASP A 339 23.02 -26.55 11.07
C ASP A 339 22.05 -25.85 12.04
N ALA A 340 22.05 -26.23 13.33
CA ALA A 340 21.29 -25.54 14.37
C ALA A 340 21.72 -24.06 14.53
N ARG A 341 23.02 -23.76 14.40
CA ARG A 341 23.52 -22.38 14.46
C ARG A 341 23.09 -21.58 13.24
N ASP A 342 23.25 -22.13 12.04
CA ASP A 342 22.88 -21.46 10.80
C ASP A 342 21.37 -21.24 10.73
N THR A 343 20.57 -22.20 11.20
CA THR A 343 19.12 -22.03 11.35
C THR A 343 18.76 -20.95 12.39
N LEU A 344 19.45 -20.86 13.53
CA LEU A 344 19.22 -19.77 14.49
C LEU A 344 19.66 -18.40 13.95
N ASP A 345 20.77 -18.31 13.23
CA ASP A 345 21.27 -17.07 12.63
C ASP A 345 20.34 -16.60 11.49
N THR A 346 19.82 -17.53 10.67
CA THR A 346 18.82 -17.21 9.65
C THR A 346 17.48 -16.80 10.26
N LEU A 347 17.00 -17.46 11.32
CA LEU A 347 15.81 -17.04 12.07
C LEU A 347 15.98 -15.63 12.66
N ARG A 348 17.14 -15.34 13.25
CA ARG A 348 17.46 -14.00 13.77
C ARG A 348 17.49 -12.96 12.67
N SER A 349 18.09 -13.27 11.52
CA SER A 349 18.11 -12.39 10.35
C SER A 349 16.70 -12.11 9.81
N LEU A 350 15.85 -13.13 9.73
CA LEU A 350 14.44 -12.99 9.35
C LEU A 350 13.66 -12.14 10.35
N GLN A 351 13.86 -12.34 11.66
CA GLN A 351 13.25 -11.51 12.71
C GLN A 351 13.70 -10.04 12.59
N MET A 352 15.00 -9.78 12.41
CA MET A 352 15.51 -8.42 12.21
C MET A 352 14.95 -7.76 10.95
N SER A 353 14.89 -8.50 9.84
CA SER A 353 14.31 -8.01 8.58
C SER A 353 12.83 -7.69 8.75
N THR A 354 12.09 -8.54 9.46
CA THR A 354 10.67 -8.36 9.74
C THR A 354 10.44 -7.12 10.60
N VAL A 355 11.22 -6.92 11.67
CA VAL A 355 11.14 -5.73 12.52
C VAL A 355 11.50 -4.45 11.77
N ARG A 356 12.55 -4.46 10.92
CA ARG A 356 12.89 -3.31 10.07
C ARG A 356 11.78 -2.99 9.08
N THR A 357 11.18 -4.02 8.48
CA THR A 357 10.06 -3.85 7.55
C THR A 357 8.86 -3.29 8.29
N LEU A 358 8.49 -3.83 9.45
CA LEU A 358 7.42 -3.28 10.26
C LEU A 358 7.70 -1.82 10.62
N ARG A 359 8.86 -1.50 11.22
CA ARG A 359 9.24 -0.13 11.58
C ARG A 359 9.11 0.88 10.43
N ASN A 360 9.47 0.48 9.21
CA ASN A 360 9.48 1.36 8.05
C ASN A 360 8.12 1.42 7.34
N TYR A 361 7.32 0.35 7.36
CA TYR A 361 6.09 0.25 6.57
C TYR A 361 4.80 0.30 7.38
N THR A 362 4.85 0.16 8.71
CA THR A 362 3.67 0.38 9.56
C THR A 362 3.34 1.87 9.61
N THR A 363 2.18 2.22 9.07
CA THR A 363 1.68 3.60 9.08
C THR A 363 1.21 3.99 10.48
N SER A 364 1.62 5.16 10.94
CA SER A 364 1.13 5.73 12.19
C SER A 364 -0.30 6.26 12.05
N GLU A 365 -1.01 6.35 13.18
CA GLU A 365 -2.32 6.98 13.21
C GLU A 365 -2.26 8.44 12.73
N ALA A 366 -1.20 9.18 13.07
CA ALA A 366 -1.00 10.56 12.63
C ALA A 366 -0.92 10.68 11.11
N VAL A 367 -0.19 9.78 10.43
CA VAL A 367 -0.14 9.76 8.96
C VAL A 367 -1.53 9.52 8.37
N CYS A 368 -2.30 8.60 8.97
CA CYS A 368 -3.68 8.34 8.56
C CYS A 368 -4.61 9.54 8.80
N ARG A 369 -4.43 10.28 9.91
CA ARG A 369 -5.18 11.51 10.20
C ARG A 369 -4.90 12.58 9.16
N PHE A 370 -3.64 12.85 8.83
CA PHE A 370 -3.28 13.79 7.75
C PHE A 370 -3.88 13.37 6.41
N GLY A 371 -3.76 12.08 6.03
CA GLY A 371 -4.32 11.57 4.78
C GLY A 371 -5.85 11.67 4.71
N THR A 372 -6.54 11.46 5.83
CA THR A 372 -8.01 11.56 5.90
C THR A 372 -8.48 13.00 5.83
N LEU A 373 -7.84 13.92 6.57
CA LEU A 373 -8.20 15.33 6.59
C LEU A 373 -7.89 16.04 5.27
N THR A 374 -6.82 15.64 4.57
CA THR A 374 -6.45 16.23 3.26
C THR A 374 -7.33 15.77 2.11
N ARG A 375 -7.99 14.61 2.23
CA ARG A 375 -8.82 14.04 1.14
C ARG A 375 -9.95 14.95 0.68
N SER A 376 -10.55 15.73 1.58
CA SER A 376 -11.66 16.63 1.24
C SER A 376 -11.20 17.98 0.71
N VAL A 377 -9.94 18.37 0.93
CA VAL A 377 -9.43 19.72 0.64
C VAL A 377 -9.43 19.99 -0.87
N ALA A 378 -8.99 19.03 -1.68
CA ALA A 378 -8.96 19.19 -3.13
C ALA A 378 -10.38 19.36 -3.73
N LEU A 379 -11.37 18.65 -3.18
CA LEU A 379 -12.76 18.82 -3.57
C LEU A 379 -13.32 20.16 -3.08
N ALA A 380 -12.92 20.59 -1.89
CA ALA A 380 -13.31 21.89 -1.34
C ALA A 380 -12.79 23.06 -2.19
N ASP A 381 -11.53 22.99 -2.64
CA ASP A 381 -10.93 23.96 -3.58
C ASP A 381 -11.70 24.01 -4.91
N ASP A 382 -12.01 22.86 -5.51
CA ASP A 382 -12.80 22.81 -6.75
C ASP A 382 -14.20 23.42 -6.56
N THR A 383 -14.89 23.12 -5.46
CA THR A 383 -16.19 23.74 -5.16
C THR A 383 -16.07 25.23 -4.89
N SER A 384 -15.00 25.68 -4.24
CA SER A 384 -14.73 27.09 -3.98
C SER A 384 -14.58 27.86 -5.28
N ARG A 385 -13.79 27.34 -6.22
CA ARG A 385 -13.60 27.93 -7.56
C ARG A 385 -14.90 27.95 -8.37
N LYS A 386 -15.72 26.89 -8.30
CA LYS A 386 -17.03 26.86 -8.96
C LYS A 386 -17.98 27.92 -8.38
N ASN A 387 -18.03 28.05 -7.07
CA ASN A 387 -18.83 29.07 -6.39
C ASN A 387 -18.34 30.48 -6.71
N GLN A 388 -17.03 30.72 -6.72
CA GLN A 388 -16.43 31.99 -7.14
C GLN A 388 -16.87 32.36 -8.56
N LEU A 389 -16.80 31.42 -9.52
CA LEU A 389 -17.20 31.66 -10.91
C LEU A 389 -18.70 31.93 -11.04
N ALA A 390 -19.53 31.14 -10.38
CA ALA A 390 -20.98 31.30 -10.41
C ALA A 390 -21.41 32.65 -9.79
N PHE A 391 -20.84 33.01 -8.65
CA PHE A 391 -21.14 34.27 -7.99
C PHE A 391 -20.56 35.48 -8.75
N SER A 392 -19.34 35.38 -9.29
CA SER A 392 -18.79 36.43 -10.17
C SER A 392 -19.68 36.67 -11.38
N LYS A 393 -20.21 35.61 -12.01
CA LYS A 393 -21.16 35.71 -13.11
C LYS A 393 -22.44 36.42 -12.68
N TYR A 394 -22.97 36.09 -11.50
CA TYR A 394 -24.14 36.76 -10.96
C TYR A 394 -23.90 38.27 -10.78
N LEU A 395 -22.76 38.65 -10.20
CA LEU A 395 -22.39 40.06 -10.00
C LEU A 395 -22.20 40.80 -11.34
N MET A 396 -21.63 40.14 -12.35
CA MET A 396 -21.48 40.69 -13.70
C MET A 396 -22.83 40.84 -14.42
N ASP A 397 -23.69 39.83 -14.36
CA ASP A 397 -25.04 39.87 -14.95
C ASP A 397 -25.87 41.01 -14.31
N ARG A 398 -25.67 41.30 -13.01
CA ARG A 398 -26.24 42.46 -12.30
C ARG A 398 -25.66 43.78 -12.78
N GLY A 399 -24.34 43.91 -12.89
CA GLY A 399 -23.68 45.14 -13.32
C GLY A 399 -23.99 45.53 -14.77
N THR A 400 -24.13 44.52 -15.64
CA THR A 400 -24.44 44.70 -17.06
C THR A 400 -25.95 44.77 -17.38
N GLN A 401 -26.82 44.75 -16.37
CA GLN A 401 -28.30 44.79 -16.53
C GLN A 401 -28.82 43.76 -17.54
N LYS A 402 -28.33 42.52 -17.44
CA LYS A 402 -28.68 41.48 -18.41
C LYS A 402 -30.19 41.24 -18.48
N ASP A 403 -30.70 41.16 -19.71
CA ASP A 403 -32.10 40.85 -20.00
C ASP A 403 -32.57 39.55 -19.32
N GLY A 404 -33.80 39.57 -18.81
CA GLY A 404 -34.40 38.44 -18.09
C GLY A 404 -34.00 38.35 -16.61
N THR A 405 -33.25 39.32 -16.06
CA THR A 405 -32.97 39.44 -14.63
C THR A 405 -33.82 40.55 -13.98
N ILE A 406 -33.95 40.54 -12.65
CA ILE A 406 -34.63 41.61 -11.89
C ILE A 406 -33.91 42.97 -12.02
N TYR A 407 -32.67 42.96 -12.49
CA TYR A 407 -31.83 44.14 -12.69
C TYR A 407 -31.80 44.62 -14.15
N ALA A 408 -32.59 44.02 -15.04
CA ALA A 408 -32.77 44.52 -16.42
C ALA A 408 -33.42 45.92 -16.45
N ASP A 409 -34.15 46.28 -15.40
CA ASP A 409 -34.67 47.63 -15.16
C ASP A 409 -34.12 48.16 -13.83
N PRO A 410 -33.32 49.25 -13.84
CA PRO A 410 -32.76 49.85 -12.63
C PRO A 410 -33.81 50.21 -11.58
N GLY A 411 -34.99 50.69 -12.00
CA GLY A 411 -36.06 51.10 -11.10
C GLY A 411 -36.68 49.90 -10.36
N ARG A 412 -36.84 48.78 -11.06
CA ARG A 412 -37.31 47.52 -10.45
C ARG A 412 -36.27 46.94 -9.50
N GLY A 413 -34.98 47.01 -9.86
CA GLY A 413 -33.88 46.54 -9.02
C GLY A 413 -33.81 47.28 -7.68
N ILE A 414 -33.89 48.62 -7.70
CA ILE A 414 -33.90 49.44 -6.46
C ILE A 414 -35.14 49.13 -5.62
N THR A 415 -36.32 49.05 -6.25
CA THR A 415 -37.57 48.74 -5.54
C THR A 415 -37.53 47.35 -4.89
N ALA A 416 -36.97 46.36 -5.59
CA ALA A 416 -36.78 45.01 -5.06
C ALA A 416 -35.82 45.01 -3.85
N ALA A 417 -34.68 45.71 -3.95
CA ALA A 417 -33.71 45.81 -2.85
C ALA A 417 -34.32 46.48 -1.60
N VAL A 418 -35.09 47.57 -1.78
CA VAL A 418 -35.77 48.24 -0.66
C VAL A 418 -36.85 47.34 -0.04
N ASN A 419 -37.57 46.55 -0.85
CA ASN A 419 -38.54 45.60 -0.34
C ASN A 419 -37.89 44.44 0.42
N ASP A 420 -36.74 43.95 -0.05
CA ASP A 420 -35.94 42.95 0.66
C ASP A 420 -35.42 43.50 1.99
N PHE A 421 -34.90 44.73 2.01
CA PHE A 421 -34.52 45.42 3.25
C PHE A 421 -35.68 45.49 4.24
N LYS A 422 -36.82 46.05 3.82
CA LYS A 422 -38.02 46.18 4.66
C LYS A 422 -38.56 44.85 5.19
N GLY A 423 -38.40 43.77 4.43
CA GLY A 423 -38.95 42.46 4.75
C GLY A 423 -38.02 41.57 5.57
N LYS A 424 -36.70 41.71 5.42
CA LYS A 424 -35.70 40.75 5.95
C LYS A 424 -34.65 41.36 6.87
N TYR A 425 -34.17 42.56 6.56
CA TYR A 425 -32.99 43.15 7.19
C TYR A 425 -33.30 44.29 8.17
N CYS A 426 -34.46 44.95 8.00
CA CYS A 426 -34.91 46.07 8.82
C CYS A 426 -35.37 45.62 10.22
N ALA A 427 -34.89 46.24 11.30
CA ALA A 427 -35.56 46.16 12.60
C ALA A 427 -35.98 47.51 13.16
N VAL A 428 -37.06 47.44 13.94
CA VAL A 428 -37.71 48.59 14.56
C VAL A 428 -36.81 49.25 15.60
N VAL A 429 -35.90 48.50 16.24
CA VAL A 429 -35.01 49.06 17.28
C VAL A 429 -33.85 49.88 16.71
N ASP A 430 -33.58 49.80 15.41
CA ASP A 430 -32.52 50.59 14.78
C ASP A 430 -32.83 52.08 14.76
N ASN A 431 -31.75 52.88 14.79
CA ASN A 431 -31.80 54.33 14.72
C ASN A 431 -32.77 54.93 15.76
N ASN A 432 -32.70 54.45 17.01
CA ASN A 432 -33.53 54.94 18.11
C ASN A 432 -35.04 54.88 17.80
N THR A 433 -35.52 53.78 17.21
CA THR A 433 -36.93 53.57 16.79
C THR A 433 -37.41 54.42 15.62
N PHE A 434 -36.51 55.11 14.90
CA PHE A 434 -36.87 55.89 13.71
C PHE A 434 -37.45 55.05 12.56
N LEU A 435 -37.15 53.76 12.52
CA LEU A 435 -37.67 52.84 11.49
C LEU A 435 -39.03 52.22 11.85
N ASP A 436 -39.65 52.65 12.96
CA ASP A 436 -41.00 52.27 13.35
C ASP A 436 -42.03 52.74 12.28
N GLY A 437 -42.77 51.79 11.70
CA GLY A 437 -43.65 52.01 10.55
C GLY A 437 -42.99 51.91 9.15
N TYR A 438 -41.65 51.91 9.06
CA TYR A 438 -40.94 51.65 7.80
C TYR A 438 -40.58 50.17 7.63
N CYS A 439 -40.12 49.52 8.70
CA CYS A 439 -39.98 48.07 8.73
C CYS A 439 -41.39 47.46 8.75
N LYS A 440 -41.67 46.51 7.85
CA LYS A 440 -42.88 45.69 8.02
C LYS A 440 -42.64 44.84 9.26
N ALA A 441 -43.55 44.86 10.23
CA ALA A 441 -43.50 43.97 11.39
C ALA A 441 -43.58 42.52 10.91
N ALA A 442 -42.44 41.93 10.55
CA ALA A 442 -42.30 40.50 10.37
C ALA A 442 -42.36 39.90 11.78
N THR A 443 -43.59 39.74 12.26
CA THR A 443 -43.93 38.94 13.41
C THR A 443 -43.28 37.55 13.26
N ALA A 444 -42.48 37.19 14.28
CA ALA A 444 -42.22 35.82 14.73
C ALA A 444 -40.97 35.03 14.28
N THR A 445 -39.82 35.63 13.95
CA THR A 445 -38.53 34.93 14.23
C THR A 445 -37.45 35.92 14.67
N SER A 446 -37.00 35.80 15.92
CA SER A 446 -36.27 36.86 16.63
C SER A 446 -34.81 37.07 16.24
N ASP A 447 -34.25 36.45 15.19
CA ASP A 447 -32.80 36.61 14.92
C ASP A 447 -32.22 36.16 13.55
N LEU A 448 -32.99 35.87 12.50
CA LEU A 448 -32.38 35.11 11.38
C LEU A 448 -31.60 35.94 10.35
N LEU A 449 -31.94 37.22 10.14
CA LEU A 449 -31.36 38.02 9.05
C LEU A 449 -31.07 39.48 9.40
N TYR A 450 -31.38 39.93 10.61
CA TYR A 450 -31.28 41.34 10.98
C TYR A 450 -29.87 41.91 10.81
N ASN A 451 -29.76 43.07 10.16
CA ASN A 451 -28.52 43.79 9.84
C ASN A 451 -27.43 42.95 9.14
N ARG A 452 -27.77 41.76 8.61
CA ARG A 452 -26.81 40.89 7.89
C ARG A 452 -26.41 41.47 6.53
N ASP A 453 -27.16 42.42 6.02
CA ASP A 453 -26.86 43.19 4.82
C ASP A 453 -25.82 44.30 5.06
N VAL A 454 -25.45 44.61 6.31
CA VAL A 454 -24.44 45.62 6.65
C VAL A 454 -23.34 45.10 7.59
N ASP A 455 -23.66 44.13 8.45
CA ASP A 455 -22.73 43.54 9.40
C ASP A 455 -21.83 42.49 8.74
N PHE A 456 -20.70 42.95 8.22
CA PHE A 456 -19.67 42.10 7.63
C PHE A 456 -19.13 41.06 8.62
N THR A 457 -19.00 41.43 9.90
CA THR A 457 -18.40 40.55 10.90
C THR A 457 -19.29 39.33 11.15
N ARG A 458 -20.60 39.55 11.29
CA ARG A 458 -21.58 38.49 11.54
C ARG A 458 -21.84 37.61 10.32
N VAL A 459 -21.78 38.17 9.11
CA VAL A 459 -22.06 37.41 7.88
C VAL A 459 -20.83 36.74 7.32
N PHE A 460 -19.66 37.36 7.40
CA PHE A 460 -18.47 36.91 6.69
C PHE A 460 -17.31 36.56 7.61
N ASP A 461 -16.99 37.37 8.62
CA ASP A 461 -15.76 37.19 9.41
C ASP A 461 -15.85 36.00 10.39
N VAL A 462 -16.88 36.01 11.25
CA VAL A 462 -17.10 35.01 12.31
C VAL A 462 -17.38 33.59 11.78
N PRO A 463 -18.31 33.37 10.83
CA PRO A 463 -18.58 32.02 10.34
C PRO A 463 -17.41 31.48 9.51
N LEU A 464 -16.96 30.27 9.83
CA LEU A 464 -15.94 29.57 9.03
C LEU A 464 -16.52 28.98 7.74
N THR A 465 -17.80 28.59 7.79
CA THR A 465 -18.54 28.01 6.66
C THR A 465 -19.83 28.78 6.46
N LEU A 466 -20.09 29.19 5.22
CA LEU A 466 -21.32 29.83 4.78
C LEU A 466 -22.18 28.82 4.03
N ASP A 467 -23.49 28.82 4.30
CA ASP A 467 -24.46 28.03 3.51
C ASP A 467 -24.77 28.72 2.16
N ALA A 468 -23.74 29.10 1.41
CA ALA A 468 -23.85 29.86 0.17
C ALA A 468 -23.27 29.05 -1.00
N ASP A 469 -24.08 28.14 -1.56
CA ASP A 469 -23.76 27.45 -2.82
C ASP A 469 -24.45 28.19 -3.98
N PHE A 470 -23.64 28.74 -4.89
CA PHE A 470 -24.13 29.49 -6.05
C PHE A 470 -24.32 28.61 -7.28
N THR A 471 -23.89 27.36 -7.21
CA THR A 471 -24.19 26.35 -8.25
C THR A 471 -25.55 25.69 -8.04
N ASP A 472 -26.03 25.66 -6.80
CA ASP A 472 -27.35 25.15 -6.43
C ASP A 472 -28.44 26.23 -6.66
N PRO A 473 -29.58 25.91 -7.31
CA PRO A 473 -30.73 26.81 -7.40
C PRO A 473 -31.39 27.12 -6.04
N ALA A 474 -31.09 26.36 -4.98
CA ALA A 474 -31.63 26.63 -3.65
C ALA A 474 -31.28 28.05 -3.15
N VAL A 475 -32.27 28.70 -2.55
CA VAL A 475 -32.15 30.04 -1.99
C VAL A 475 -32.04 29.90 -0.47
N THR A 476 -30.83 30.11 0.05
CA THR A 476 -30.52 30.04 1.48
C THR A 476 -30.41 31.46 2.07
N ASN A 477 -30.59 31.58 3.39
CA ASN A 477 -30.48 32.84 4.11
C ASN A 477 -29.07 33.47 3.97
N ASP A 478 -28.02 32.64 4.04
CA ASP A 478 -26.64 33.11 3.90
C ASP A 478 -26.34 33.59 2.47
N LYS A 479 -26.87 32.90 1.45
CA LYS A 479 -26.74 33.32 0.04
C LYS A 479 -27.36 34.70 -0.19
N GLN A 480 -28.58 34.92 0.32
CA GLN A 480 -29.24 36.23 0.25
C GLN A 480 -28.47 37.31 1.04
N SER A 481 -27.98 36.97 2.23
CA SER A 481 -27.24 37.90 3.09
C SER A 481 -25.93 38.35 2.45
N VAL A 482 -25.16 37.43 1.87
CA VAL A 482 -23.88 37.74 1.20
C VAL A 482 -24.12 38.61 -0.04
N MET A 483 -25.19 38.35 -0.78
CA MET A 483 -25.58 39.17 -1.93
C MET A 483 -25.98 40.58 -1.49
N ALA A 484 -26.86 40.70 -0.49
CA ALA A 484 -27.29 41.99 0.03
C ALA A 484 -26.13 42.79 0.66
N LEU A 485 -25.22 42.10 1.36
CA LEU A 485 -24.00 42.70 1.92
C LEU A 485 -23.12 43.28 0.83
N PHE A 486 -22.88 42.54 -0.26
CA PHE A 486 -22.12 43.07 -1.38
C PHE A 486 -22.82 44.27 -2.02
N ASP A 487 -24.15 44.22 -2.17
CA ASP A 487 -24.94 45.30 -2.75
C ASP A 487 -24.81 46.59 -1.92
N ASN A 488 -24.86 46.47 -0.59
CA ASN A 488 -24.71 47.59 0.33
C ASN A 488 -23.27 48.08 0.50
N LEU A 489 -22.26 47.21 0.38
CA LEU A 489 -20.85 47.61 0.42
C LEU A 489 -20.40 48.27 -0.88
N SER A 490 -20.93 47.81 -2.02
CA SER A 490 -20.52 48.30 -3.33
C SER A 490 -21.18 49.62 -3.73
N LYS A 491 -22.27 50.06 -3.07
CA LYS A 491 -23.05 51.34 -3.20
C LYS A 491 -23.10 52.05 -4.56
N ILE A 492 -22.79 51.37 -5.66
CA ILE A 492 -22.82 51.91 -7.00
C ILE A 492 -24.05 51.27 -7.68
N PRO A 493 -25.12 52.04 -7.92
CA PRO A 493 -26.29 51.51 -8.62
C PRO A 493 -25.87 50.97 -9.99
N ALA A 494 -26.60 49.97 -10.50
CA ALA A 494 -26.40 49.52 -11.89
C ALA A 494 -26.47 50.77 -12.79
N ILE A 495 -25.40 51.05 -13.51
CA ILE A 495 -25.19 52.37 -14.09
C ILE A 495 -26.26 52.62 -15.17
N MET A 496 -26.98 53.72 -14.95
CA MET A 496 -28.08 54.33 -15.69
C MET A 496 -28.52 53.70 -17.02
N GLY A 497 -29.73 53.16 -17.01
CA GLY A 497 -30.60 53.17 -18.18
C GLY A 497 -31.12 54.58 -18.42
N SER A 498 -30.45 55.35 -19.25
CA SER A 498 -31.19 56.14 -20.23
C SER A 498 -31.55 55.17 -21.35
N GLY A 499 -32.80 55.19 -21.84
CA GLY A 499 -33.30 54.26 -22.85
C GLY A 499 -32.33 54.09 -24.04
N SER A 500 -32.56 53.05 -24.86
CA SER A 500 -31.74 52.67 -26.03
C SER A 500 -31.22 53.81 -26.91
N ASP A 501 -31.86 54.99 -26.85
CA ASP A 501 -31.56 56.18 -27.64
C ASP A 501 -30.45 57.08 -27.04
N ALA A 502 -30.07 56.92 -25.78
CA ALA A 502 -29.07 57.75 -25.10
C ALA A 502 -27.70 57.07 -24.93
N PHE A 503 -27.61 55.80 -25.35
CA PHE A 503 -26.37 55.03 -25.52
C PHE A 503 -25.97 54.94 -27.00
N ASP A 504 -26.16 56.00 -27.80
CA ASP A 504 -25.49 56.06 -29.10
C ASP A 504 -23.99 56.35 -28.85
N PRO A 505 -23.08 55.37 -29.08
CA PRO A 505 -21.65 55.55 -28.86
C PRO A 505 -21.05 56.66 -29.74
N ARG A 506 -21.79 57.15 -30.74
CA ARG A 506 -21.39 58.25 -31.62
C ARG A 506 -21.68 59.63 -31.05
N SER A 507 -22.67 59.78 -30.15
CA SER A 507 -23.04 61.08 -29.57
C SER A 507 -22.47 61.30 -28.16
N ASN A 508 -22.34 60.23 -27.36
CA ASN A 508 -21.89 60.28 -25.96
C ASN A 508 -20.73 59.31 -25.69
N SER A 509 -19.66 59.41 -26.48
CA SER A 509 -18.48 58.51 -26.38
C SER A 509 -17.77 58.62 -25.02
N SER A 510 -17.68 59.81 -24.41
CA SER A 510 -17.01 60.01 -23.11
C SER A 510 -17.78 59.32 -21.98
N ALA A 511 -19.08 59.60 -21.85
CA ALA A 511 -19.92 58.96 -20.83
C ALA A 511 -19.92 57.42 -20.97
N THR A 512 -19.95 56.90 -22.22
CA THR A 512 -19.85 55.46 -22.46
C THR A 512 -18.51 54.87 -21.99
N GLN A 513 -17.41 55.60 -22.17
CA GLN A 513 -16.09 55.18 -21.71
C GLN A 513 -16.00 55.20 -20.18
N ASP A 514 -16.57 56.23 -19.52
CA ASP A 514 -16.60 56.34 -18.06
C ASP A 514 -17.40 55.21 -17.41
N VAL A 515 -18.56 54.86 -17.96
CA VAL A 515 -19.37 53.74 -17.48
C VAL A 515 -18.61 52.42 -17.60
N ARG A 516 -17.90 52.19 -18.71
CA ARG A 516 -17.08 50.98 -18.91
C ARG A 516 -15.89 50.95 -17.96
N ALA A 517 -15.24 52.07 -17.72
CA ALA A 517 -14.15 52.18 -16.77
C ALA A 517 -14.64 51.85 -15.35
N LEU A 518 -15.79 52.40 -14.94
CA LEU A 518 -16.39 52.15 -13.64
C LEU A 518 -16.80 50.68 -13.46
N GLU A 519 -17.44 50.08 -14.46
CA GLU A 519 -17.81 48.65 -14.42
C GLU A 519 -16.58 47.74 -14.41
N ALA A 520 -15.51 48.10 -15.12
CA ALA A 520 -14.24 47.38 -15.07
C ALA A 520 -13.63 47.41 -13.66
N MET A 521 -13.58 48.59 -13.01
CA MET A 521 -13.13 48.71 -11.62
C MET A 521 -14.00 47.88 -10.66
N LYS A 522 -15.32 47.91 -10.83
CA LYS A 522 -16.27 47.14 -10.04
C LYS A 522 -16.07 45.64 -10.20
N THR A 523 -15.78 45.18 -11.41
CA THR A 523 -15.55 43.75 -11.69
C THR A 523 -14.35 43.21 -10.93
N VAL A 524 -13.28 44.00 -10.75
CA VAL A 524 -12.12 43.60 -9.94
C VAL A 524 -12.49 43.42 -8.46
N THR A 525 -13.26 44.34 -7.89
CA THR A 525 -13.75 44.26 -6.51
C THR A 525 -14.74 43.11 -6.33
N ALA A 526 -15.68 42.96 -7.27
CA ALA A 526 -16.67 41.88 -7.30
C ALA A 526 -16.01 40.50 -7.37
N ASN A 527 -15.01 40.33 -8.24
CA ASN A 527 -14.28 39.06 -8.36
C ASN A 527 -13.48 38.74 -7.10
N SER A 528 -12.85 39.75 -6.49
CA SER A 528 -12.10 39.59 -5.23
C SER A 528 -13.02 39.16 -4.09
N PHE A 529 -14.18 39.81 -3.94
CA PHE A 529 -15.19 39.42 -2.97
C PHE A 529 -15.77 38.04 -3.27
N ALA A 530 -16.02 37.72 -4.55
CA ALA A 530 -16.53 36.42 -4.93
C ALA A 530 -15.56 35.27 -4.66
N ALA A 531 -14.26 35.54 -4.74
CA ALA A 531 -13.23 34.57 -4.37
C ALA A 531 -13.26 34.28 -2.86
N LEU A 532 -13.37 35.32 -2.03
CA LEU A 532 -13.52 35.18 -0.58
C LEU A 532 -14.79 34.42 -0.20
N VAL A 533 -15.91 34.73 -0.86
CA VAL A 533 -17.17 34.00 -0.68
C VAL A 533 -17.01 32.53 -1.09
N GLY A 534 -16.40 32.26 -2.25
CA GLY A 534 -16.15 30.91 -2.71
C GLY A 534 -15.32 30.08 -1.72
N GLU A 535 -14.27 30.65 -1.12
CA GLU A 535 -13.43 29.98 -0.10
C GLU A 535 -14.22 29.62 1.18
N LYS A 536 -15.21 30.45 1.55
CA LYS A 536 -16.06 30.24 2.73
C LYS A 536 -17.36 29.48 2.44
N SER A 537 -17.76 29.33 1.20
CA SER A 537 -18.93 28.54 0.80
C SER A 537 -18.80 27.08 1.27
N LYS A 538 -19.92 26.48 1.69
CA LYS A 538 -20.01 25.06 2.03
C LYS A 538 -19.46 24.18 0.90
N SER A 539 -18.82 23.07 1.27
CA SER A 539 -18.24 22.13 0.30
C SER A 539 -18.65 20.67 0.54
N SER A 540 -17.69 19.76 0.60
CA SER A 540 -17.84 18.32 0.79
C SER A 540 -17.97 17.93 2.27
N ALA A 541 -18.82 16.94 2.54
CA ALA A 541 -18.98 16.33 3.86
C ALA A 541 -17.89 15.31 4.23
N GLN A 542 -17.00 14.92 3.29
CA GLN A 542 -16.20 13.69 3.39
C GLN A 542 -15.28 13.63 4.62
N ALA A 543 -14.75 14.76 5.08
CA ALA A 543 -13.91 14.83 6.28
C ALA A 543 -14.59 15.53 7.46
N SER A 544 -15.88 15.89 7.35
CA SER A 544 -16.55 16.73 8.35
C SER A 544 -16.69 16.04 9.70
N SER A 545 -16.98 14.73 9.71
CA SER A 545 -17.03 13.94 10.94
C SER A 545 -15.67 13.91 11.64
N TYR A 546 -14.60 13.59 10.91
CA TYR A 546 -13.24 13.56 11.43
C TYR A 546 -12.77 14.92 11.96
N MET A 547 -13.09 16.03 11.26
CA MET A 547 -12.76 17.38 11.72
C MET A 547 -13.51 17.75 13.00
N LYS A 548 -14.79 17.35 13.12
CA LYS A 548 -15.57 17.55 14.35
C LYS A 548 -14.99 16.77 15.51
N GLU A 549 -14.63 15.52 15.32
CA GLU A 549 -13.95 14.71 16.35
C GLU A 549 -12.62 15.33 16.77
N MET A 550 -11.85 15.86 15.83
CA MET A 550 -10.59 16.54 16.15
C MET A 550 -10.80 17.79 16.99
N ILE A 551 -11.84 18.59 16.70
CA ILE A 551 -12.21 19.76 17.50
C ILE A 551 -12.74 19.35 18.88
N GLN A 552 -13.49 18.24 18.97
CA GLN A 552 -13.93 17.69 20.24
C GLN A 552 -12.75 17.26 21.13
N GLN A 553 -11.70 16.70 20.55
CA GLN A 553 -10.46 16.39 21.28
C GLN A 553 -9.75 17.63 21.84
N LEU A 554 -10.02 18.82 21.29
CA LEU A 554 -9.52 20.09 21.82
C LEU A 554 -10.39 20.66 22.97
N GLY A 555 -11.46 19.94 23.36
CA GLY A 555 -12.33 20.30 24.47
C GLY A 555 -13.59 21.08 24.09
N VAL A 556 -13.89 21.25 22.79
CA VAL A 556 -15.12 21.89 22.33
C VAL A 556 -16.26 20.88 22.31
N ASN A 557 -17.46 21.26 22.74
CA ASN A 557 -18.61 20.36 22.72
C ASN A 557 -18.99 19.98 21.27
N ALA A 558 -19.44 18.74 21.04
CA ALA A 558 -19.90 18.27 19.73
C ALA A 558 -20.95 19.18 19.08
N THR A 559 -21.86 19.75 19.88
CA THR A 559 -22.88 20.70 19.40
C THR A 559 -22.26 22.01 18.89
N GLU A 560 -21.24 22.51 19.57
CA GLU A 560 -20.54 23.75 19.21
C GLU A 560 -19.61 23.52 18.02
N ALA A 561 -18.90 22.38 17.98
CA ALA A 561 -18.11 21.97 16.82
C ALA A 561 -18.98 21.83 15.56
N GLY A 562 -20.21 21.32 15.73
CA GLY A 562 -21.23 21.28 14.68
C GLY A 562 -21.64 22.67 14.18
N LYS A 563 -21.82 23.64 15.08
CA LYS A 563 -22.14 25.04 14.72
C LYS A 563 -20.97 25.76 14.05
N LEU A 564 -19.73 25.52 14.49
CA LEU A 564 -18.53 26.17 13.94
C LEU A 564 -18.19 25.70 12.53
N LEU A 565 -18.20 24.38 12.29
CA LEU A 565 -17.80 23.82 11.00
C LEU A 565 -18.97 23.65 10.01
N GLY A 566 -20.19 23.47 10.52
CA GLY A 566 -21.35 23.07 9.72
C GLY A 566 -21.36 21.57 9.36
N ALA A 567 -22.33 21.16 8.54
CA ALA A 567 -22.38 19.79 8.00
C ALA A 567 -21.32 19.54 6.91
N ASN A 568 -21.06 20.59 6.12
CA ASN A 568 -20.23 20.58 4.92
C ASN A 568 -19.17 21.69 5.03
N PRO A 569 -18.03 21.45 5.69
CA PRO A 569 -17.05 22.50 5.99
C PRO A 569 -16.51 23.14 4.70
N SER A 570 -16.36 24.45 4.70
CA SER A 570 -15.78 25.21 3.59
C SER A 570 -14.30 24.92 3.41
N TYR A 571 -13.72 25.32 2.27
CA TYR A 571 -12.27 25.25 2.07
C TYR A 571 -11.51 25.98 3.19
N PHE A 572 -11.97 27.18 3.54
CA PHE A 572 -11.42 28.00 4.62
C PHE A 572 -11.45 27.27 5.97
N ALA A 573 -12.60 26.67 6.33
CA ALA A 573 -12.76 25.92 7.57
C ALA A 573 -11.83 24.69 7.63
N GLN A 574 -11.71 23.96 6.52
CA GLN A 574 -10.83 22.79 6.44
C GLN A 574 -9.36 23.20 6.61
N MET A 575 -8.95 24.31 6.00
CA MET A 575 -7.57 24.77 6.08
C MET A 575 -7.24 25.35 7.46
N GLU A 576 -8.17 26.03 8.13
CA GLU A 576 -7.98 26.43 9.53
C GLU A 576 -7.78 25.22 10.45
N VAL A 577 -8.55 24.16 10.27
CA VAL A 577 -8.42 22.94 11.05
C VAL A 577 -7.05 22.30 10.83
N LEU A 578 -6.62 22.16 9.57
CA LEU A 578 -5.34 21.55 9.19
C LEU A 578 -4.11 22.35 9.64
N THR A 579 -4.22 23.67 9.66
CA THR A 579 -3.05 24.56 9.82
C THR A 579 -2.93 25.18 11.20
N LYS A 580 -4.03 25.25 11.97
CA LYS A 580 -4.04 25.78 13.33
C LYS A 580 -4.45 24.72 14.34
N LYS A 581 -5.61 24.11 14.16
CA LYS A 581 -6.22 23.26 15.20
C LYS A 581 -5.50 21.92 15.36
N LEU A 582 -4.97 21.35 14.28
CA LEU A 582 -4.26 20.07 14.30
C LEU A 582 -3.00 20.13 15.19
N PHE A 583 -2.25 21.23 15.15
CA PHE A 583 -1.02 21.42 15.93
C PHE A 583 -1.25 21.77 17.40
N GLN A 584 -2.48 22.15 17.75
CA GLN A 584 -2.86 22.42 19.15
C GLN A 584 -3.16 21.13 19.92
N ASN A 585 -3.37 20.01 19.22
CA ASN A 585 -3.68 18.74 19.86
C ASN A 585 -2.41 18.12 20.48
N PRO A 586 -2.37 17.79 21.78
CA PRO A 586 -1.19 17.20 22.42
C PRO A 586 -0.80 15.84 21.82
N SER A 587 -1.76 15.10 21.26
CA SER A 587 -1.48 13.83 20.57
C SER A 587 -0.61 14.01 19.33
N PHE A 588 -0.59 15.20 18.72
CA PHE A 588 0.32 15.51 17.62
C PHE A 588 1.78 15.36 18.06
N TYR A 589 2.15 15.93 19.20
CA TYR A 589 3.52 15.87 19.72
C TYR A 589 3.91 14.48 20.22
N ALA A 590 2.96 13.73 20.80
CA ALA A 590 3.21 12.33 21.17
C ALA A 590 3.54 11.47 19.94
N ASN A 591 2.85 11.72 18.82
CA ASN A 591 3.07 11.00 17.56
C ASN A 591 4.36 11.41 16.81
N LEU A 592 5.02 12.50 17.23
CA LEU A 592 6.34 12.89 16.72
C LEU A 592 7.47 12.01 17.28
N TYR A 593 7.20 11.18 18.29
CA TYR A 593 8.16 10.22 18.85
C TYR A 593 8.09 8.82 18.21
N ASP A 594 7.35 8.67 17.11
CA ASP A 594 7.19 7.40 16.39
C ASP A 594 8.44 7.07 15.53
N SER A 595 8.33 6.11 14.60
CA SER A 595 9.41 5.75 13.68
C SER A 595 9.82 6.93 12.79
N GLU A 596 11.12 7.03 12.52
CA GLU A 596 11.72 8.05 11.64
C GLU A 596 11.02 8.13 10.27
N ALA A 597 10.67 6.97 9.69
CA ALA A 597 9.93 6.92 8.43
C ALA A 597 8.54 7.57 8.52
N ASN A 598 7.85 7.43 9.66
CA ASN A 598 6.54 8.08 9.88
C ASN A 598 6.69 9.59 10.12
N ILE A 599 7.75 10.01 10.80
CA ILE A 599 8.07 11.44 10.98
C ILE A 599 8.35 12.09 9.61
N ASP A 600 9.12 11.44 8.74
CA ASP A 600 9.39 11.95 7.40
C ASP A 600 8.12 12.04 6.54
N ARG A 601 7.22 11.06 6.63
CA ARG A 601 5.90 11.12 5.96
C ARG A 601 5.06 12.29 6.47
N GLN A 602 5.03 12.52 7.79
CA GLN A 602 4.34 13.67 8.38
C GLN A 602 4.98 14.98 7.94
N ARG A 603 6.32 15.06 7.86
CA ARG A 603 7.04 16.24 7.37
C ARG A 603 6.66 16.58 5.93
N VAL A 604 6.60 15.58 5.05
CA VAL A 604 6.17 15.79 3.66
C VAL A 604 4.72 16.26 3.60
N ALA A 605 3.83 15.70 4.41
CA ALA A 605 2.43 16.13 4.49
C ALA A 605 2.30 17.59 4.97
N MET A 606 3.04 17.98 6.01
CA MET A 606 3.08 19.37 6.48
C MET A 606 3.64 20.32 5.41
N LYS A 607 4.69 19.92 4.69
CA LYS A 607 5.25 20.73 3.62
C LYS A 607 4.27 20.91 2.46
N ALA A 608 3.46 19.90 2.15
CA ALA A 608 2.41 20.01 1.15
C ALA A 608 1.33 21.03 1.56
N LEU A 609 0.93 21.04 2.84
CA LEU A 609 -0.01 22.04 3.37
C LEU A 609 0.60 23.45 3.34
N GLU A 610 1.87 23.60 3.70
CA GLU A 610 2.59 24.88 3.63
C GLU A 610 2.61 25.42 2.19
N LEU A 611 2.95 24.59 1.20
CA LEU A 611 2.94 25.00 -0.22
C LEU A 611 1.55 25.41 -0.70
N GLN A 612 0.50 24.77 -0.18
CA GLN A 612 -0.87 25.15 -0.48
C GLN A 612 -1.23 26.51 0.14
N GLN A 613 -0.84 26.76 1.39
CA GLN A 613 -1.02 28.08 2.02
C GLN A 613 -0.23 29.18 1.31
N ASP A 614 1.00 28.89 0.87
CA ASP A 614 1.82 29.85 0.13
C ASP A 614 1.15 30.23 -1.19
N ARG A 615 0.51 29.27 -1.87
CA ARG A 615 -0.28 29.53 -3.07
C ARG A 615 -1.48 30.42 -2.75
N ASP A 616 -2.24 30.13 -1.70
CA ASP A 616 -3.40 30.93 -1.30
C ASP A 616 -2.98 32.35 -0.92
N PHE A 617 -1.84 32.49 -0.23
CA PHE A 617 -1.24 33.77 0.11
C PHE A 617 -0.83 34.57 -1.14
N LEU A 618 -0.19 33.92 -2.11
CA LEU A 618 0.14 34.54 -3.40
C LEU A 618 -1.12 35.01 -4.14
N GLU A 619 -2.18 34.19 -4.17
CA GLU A 619 -3.45 34.55 -4.81
C GLU A 619 -4.14 35.72 -4.08
N SER A 620 -4.03 35.80 -2.75
CA SER A 620 -4.47 36.95 -1.94
C SER A 620 -3.65 38.22 -2.23
N LEU A 621 -2.33 38.11 -2.30
CA LEU A 621 -1.45 39.24 -2.65
C LEU A 621 -1.77 39.79 -4.05
N ARG A 622 -1.97 38.92 -5.05
CA ARG A 622 -2.37 39.34 -6.40
C ARG A 622 -3.70 40.08 -6.40
N ARG A 623 -4.70 39.60 -5.66
CA ARG A 623 -5.99 40.31 -5.50
C ARG A 623 -5.77 41.69 -4.86
N ARG A 624 -4.94 41.77 -3.82
CA ARG A 624 -4.59 43.04 -3.16
C ARG A 624 -3.89 44.02 -4.11
N GLU A 625 -2.93 43.56 -4.90
CA GLU A 625 -2.22 44.38 -5.90
C GLU A 625 -3.17 44.91 -6.97
N MET A 626 -4.09 44.07 -7.46
CA MET A 626 -5.12 44.50 -8.42
C MET A 626 -6.04 45.57 -7.82
N LEU A 627 -6.52 45.38 -6.58
CA LEU A 627 -7.37 46.36 -5.89
C LEU A 627 -6.66 47.68 -5.62
N LEU A 628 -5.38 47.63 -5.19
CA LEU A 628 -4.58 48.84 -4.99
C LEU A 628 -4.33 49.58 -6.31
N SER A 629 -4.11 48.86 -7.40
CA SER A 629 -3.94 49.46 -8.73
C SER A 629 -5.22 50.16 -9.20
N VAL A 630 -6.38 49.55 -8.95
CA VAL A 630 -7.69 50.17 -9.25
C VAL A 630 -7.92 51.41 -8.38
N LEU A 631 -7.62 51.33 -7.08
CA LEU A 631 -7.78 52.46 -6.16
C LEU A 631 -6.84 53.62 -6.51
N LEU A 632 -5.60 53.33 -6.89
CA LEU A 632 -4.67 54.34 -7.39
C LEU A 632 -5.18 54.99 -8.68
N ASN A 633 -5.68 54.19 -9.62
CA ASN A 633 -6.24 54.72 -10.87
C ASN A 633 -7.47 55.62 -10.61
N ALA A 634 -8.36 55.22 -9.71
CA ALA A 634 -9.50 56.04 -9.31
C ALA A 634 -9.05 57.39 -8.72
N LYS A 635 -8.04 57.39 -7.84
CA LYS A 635 -7.48 58.63 -7.26
C LYS A 635 -6.79 59.53 -8.27
N LEU A 636 -6.07 58.94 -9.24
CA LEU A 636 -5.46 59.72 -10.32
C LEU A 636 -6.51 60.33 -11.25
N SER A 637 -7.59 59.60 -11.53
CA SER A 637 -8.72 60.11 -12.30
C SER A 637 -9.42 61.26 -11.59
N ASP A 638 -9.68 61.15 -10.28
CA ASP A 638 -10.26 62.24 -9.48
C ASP A 638 -9.37 63.49 -9.53
N ASN A 639 -8.06 63.33 -9.30
CA ASN A 639 -7.11 64.46 -9.34
C ASN A 639 -7.01 65.09 -10.73
N ALA A 640 -7.11 64.31 -11.80
CA ALA A 640 -7.11 64.82 -13.17
C ALA A 640 -8.37 65.66 -13.45
N ASN A 641 -9.54 65.16 -13.03
CA ASN A 641 -10.81 65.88 -13.16
C ASN A 641 -10.81 67.19 -12.34
N ASP A 642 -10.28 67.17 -11.11
CA ASP A 642 -10.12 68.37 -10.29
C ASP A 642 -9.18 69.40 -10.95
N SER A 643 -8.13 68.93 -11.63
CA SER A 643 -7.17 69.79 -12.33
C SER A 643 -7.81 70.44 -13.56
N ASP A 644 -8.63 69.70 -14.31
CA ASP A 644 -9.34 70.18 -15.49
C ASP A 644 -10.50 71.14 -15.14
N GLU A 645 -11.24 70.89 -14.05
CA GLU A 645 -12.28 71.83 -13.56
C GLU A 645 -11.71 73.12 -12.97
N SER A 646 -10.49 73.07 -12.40
CA SER A 646 -9.92 74.24 -11.74
C SER A 646 -9.48 75.36 -12.71
N GLY A 647 -9.21 75.07 -13.99
CA GLY A 647 -8.84 76.07 -15.02
C GLY A 647 -7.64 76.99 -14.69
N TYR A 648 -7.05 76.84 -13.50
CA TYR A 648 -5.99 77.64 -12.93
C TYR A 648 -4.94 76.67 -12.41
N VAL A 649 -4.11 76.22 -13.35
CA VAL A 649 -2.70 76.02 -13.07
C VAL A 649 -2.15 77.37 -12.59
N THR A 650 -2.33 77.68 -11.31
CA THR A 650 -1.48 78.66 -10.64
C THR A 650 -0.13 77.97 -10.50
N GLN A 651 0.75 78.23 -11.46
CA GLN A 651 2.19 78.07 -11.27
C GLN A 651 2.56 78.80 -9.98
N LYS A 652 2.79 78.06 -8.90
CA LYS A 652 3.61 78.55 -7.80
C LYS A 652 5.05 78.55 -8.28
N GLN A 653 5.52 79.73 -8.73
CA GLN A 653 6.92 80.11 -8.62
C GLN A 653 7.24 80.43 -7.17
#